data_AF-A0A8J6S0D5-F1
#
_entry.id   AF-A0A8J6S0D5-F1
#
_cell.length_a   1.000
_cell.length_b   1.000
_cell.length_c   1.000
_cell.angle_alpha   90.00
_cell.angle_beta   90.00
_cell.angle_gamma   90.00
#
_symmetry.space_group_name_H-M   'P 1'
#
loop_
_entity.id
_entity.type
_entity.pdbx_description
1 polymer ?
#
loop_
_entity_poly.entity_id
_entity_poly.type
_entity_poly.pdbx_seq_one_letter_code
_entity_poly.pdbx_strand_id
1 'polypeptide(L)'
;MSKLSPLVYISWLLLVTLTLATSKTVNAQTEPSTETAKDNPPFFTPRLGINYTTSGAGFDEFASFEGFIPLLQNPGNSLTFLEGQLLWSINDSTLGGNLLLGHRFYSSSDDRIIGGYIAYDNRNTGLANFNQLGAGFESLGQNWDVRANVYIPVGDTRQQVKEEIFDTGVVLQDTFFAGNYLNFHSLRSRQILRQYQVAMAGFDIEAGAKIAQLGATGDIRGYAGLYYYDAPGSAEILGWRTRLAVRPSDTLSLGLSVQNDATFGTNLVLSLAASFPARRLKDSSSHRVLARMNQSVARQANILVDRQSESEWLTERFTVIATNPKTNNPYFFEHVNLGAGGGDGTFERPYGTLQDALNVATADNIVYVQPGTNLGISSFTVPDSVQLLSTGPVQQLDTIQQASVLLPLSGASVLPQVRGTVTLGDNTTISGFHVDSPGTQAISGRNLSNVTIRDNLVTNALGEGIFLENAIGRVRIINNTVKGTTNGTTVPIRFTGNVESGIFIRNNIGPVDLTISGNTVEDNPSPSAIDGIEVSICLNFEPCSSPVQGTVQILNNTIRNLGNFSDSSGGVSTSSSGVRTDGIDINIGNNAQIVPLTISGNTLDNISDSGITLAFNGDSQAIATVSNNVLRKVADHGVSIVIQGATLGLGTIPSVDSSIQGTPKVQITVSANTIDTTGTEGIRFKTHENSVSTTTITNNTISNTAIGINAEFKDRTVSTTTITKNTISNSVDKGINIETKDSSQLRALIESNMVINVGSDGIRILDRNKDASNSQVFAGVRLNALTSNDFKAIVSNNAKLCLQLGSNTSNSDFKLTQTDSSTFQVENTLLGTNTGTVNPKGTFIDVPQGACGFP
;
A
#
# COMPACT_ATOMS: atom_id res chain seq x y z
N MET A 1 22.57 39.64 7.56
CA MET A 1 23.93 39.98 7.12
C MET A 1 23.85 40.74 5.80
N SER A 2 24.60 41.85 5.69
CA SER A 2 24.82 42.76 4.52
C SER A 2 23.60 43.45 3.90
N LYS A 3 23.56 44.75 3.59
CA LYS A 3 24.50 45.89 3.67
C LYS A 3 23.70 47.18 3.33
N LEU A 4 23.97 48.26 4.08
CA LEU A 4 24.17 49.67 3.66
C LEU A 4 23.02 50.50 3.00
N SER A 5 22.75 51.65 3.64
CA SER A 5 22.27 52.96 3.13
C SER A 5 23.21 53.54 2.04
N PRO A 6 22.96 54.68 1.32
CA PRO A 6 22.09 55.83 1.65
C PRO A 6 21.31 56.52 0.49
N LEU A 7 20.20 57.19 0.80
CA LEU A 7 19.56 58.19 -0.06
C LEU A 7 20.19 59.58 0.19
N VAL A 8 21.16 60.00 -0.64
CA VAL A 8 21.56 61.40 -0.86
C VAL A 8 21.99 61.53 -2.33
N TYR A 9 21.61 62.65 -2.97
CA TYR A 9 21.86 63.11 -4.36
C TYR A 9 20.84 62.72 -5.43
N ILE A 10 19.78 63.54 -5.59
CA ILE A 10 19.60 64.30 -6.84
C ILE A 10 19.28 65.75 -6.48
N SER A 11 20.24 66.59 -6.85
CA SER A 11 20.32 68.03 -6.78
C SER A 11 19.56 68.70 -7.94
N TRP A 12 18.85 69.79 -7.60
CA TRP A 12 18.65 71.02 -8.40
C TRP A 12 17.82 70.95 -9.71
N LEU A 13 16.60 71.52 -9.69
CA LEU A 13 16.24 72.80 -10.34
C LEU A 13 14.70 72.97 -10.24
N LEU A 14 14.21 73.98 -9.53
CA LEU A 14 13.10 74.84 -9.99
C LEU A 14 12.97 76.02 -9.03
N LEU A 15 13.84 77.00 -9.20
CA LEU A 15 13.62 78.36 -8.73
C LEU A 15 12.89 79.08 -9.87
N VAL A 16 11.58 79.29 -9.77
CA VAL A 16 10.88 80.24 -10.65
C VAL A 16 10.76 81.55 -9.89
N THR A 17 11.74 82.41 -10.13
CA THR A 17 11.71 83.83 -9.78
C THR A 17 10.59 84.52 -10.56
N LEU A 18 9.56 84.99 -9.87
CA LEU A 18 8.56 85.90 -10.41
C LEU A 18 9.16 87.32 -10.45
N THR A 19 9.80 87.68 -11.57
CA THR A 19 10.22 89.07 -11.81
C THR A 19 9.00 89.94 -12.11
N LEU A 20 8.57 90.72 -11.11
CA LEU A 20 7.65 91.84 -11.28
C LEU A 20 8.36 92.96 -12.08
N ALA A 21 8.00 93.11 -13.35
CA ALA A 21 8.36 94.29 -14.13
C ALA A 21 7.50 95.48 -13.65
N THR A 22 8.18 96.50 -13.11
CA THR A 22 7.60 97.81 -12.82
C THR A 22 7.52 98.62 -14.11
N SER A 23 6.39 99.28 -14.38
CA SER A 23 6.34 100.40 -15.33
C SER A 23 5.74 101.63 -14.64
N LYS A 24 6.46 102.75 -14.74
CA LYS A 24 6.06 104.06 -14.25
C LYS A 24 5.48 104.89 -15.40
N THR A 25 4.28 105.43 -15.14
CA THR A 25 3.73 106.76 -15.47
C THR A 25 3.88 107.34 -16.89
N VAL A 26 2.73 107.67 -17.50
CA VAL A 26 2.45 109.02 -18.04
C VAL A 26 0.99 109.37 -17.77
N ASN A 27 0.78 110.57 -17.22
CA ASN A 27 -0.50 111.23 -17.01
C ASN A 27 -0.82 112.06 -18.27
N ALA A 28 -2.00 111.92 -18.86
CA ALA A 28 -2.55 112.91 -19.79
C ALA A 28 -4.08 112.85 -19.77
N GLN A 29 -4.67 113.93 -19.29
CA GLN A 29 -6.08 114.26 -19.26
C GLN A 29 -6.54 114.71 -20.65
N THR A 30 -7.60 114.10 -21.20
CA THR A 30 -8.64 114.74 -22.05
C THR A 30 -9.68 113.68 -22.50
N GLU A 31 -10.95 113.89 -22.15
CA GLU A 31 -12.11 113.52 -23.00
C GLU A 31 -12.45 114.74 -23.90
N PRO A 32 -13.26 114.65 -24.98
CA PRO A 32 -14.19 113.57 -25.36
C PRO A 32 -14.18 113.15 -26.86
N SER A 33 -15.03 112.15 -27.17
CA SER A 33 -15.79 111.91 -28.42
C SER A 33 -15.49 110.66 -29.29
N THR A 34 -16.52 109.81 -29.34
CA THR A 34 -17.01 108.92 -30.42
C THR A 34 -16.20 107.69 -30.91
N GLU A 35 -16.62 106.55 -30.36
CA GLU A 35 -16.91 105.25 -31.01
C GLU A 35 -16.16 104.84 -32.30
N THR A 36 -15.30 103.84 -32.13
CA THR A 36 -15.29 102.65 -33.00
C THR A 36 -15.25 101.42 -32.07
N ALA A 37 -16.20 100.49 -32.26
CA ALA A 37 -16.47 99.38 -31.35
C ALA A 37 -15.22 98.51 -31.06
N LYS A 38 -14.78 98.48 -29.80
CA LYS A 38 -13.91 97.43 -29.27
C LYS A 38 -14.78 96.25 -28.86
N ASP A 39 -14.61 95.13 -29.54
CA ASP A 39 -15.17 93.83 -29.18
C ASP A 39 -14.68 93.47 -27.76
N ASN A 40 -15.56 93.55 -26.76
CA ASN A 40 -15.21 93.22 -25.38
C ASN A 40 -15.05 91.69 -25.27
N PRO A 41 -13.91 91.17 -24.78
CA PRO A 41 -13.73 89.73 -24.65
C PRO A 41 -14.81 89.15 -23.71
N PRO A 42 -15.43 88.02 -24.07
CA PRO A 42 -16.66 87.59 -23.41
C PRO A 42 -16.39 86.79 -22.12
N PHE A 43 -17.35 86.79 -21.19
CA PHE A 43 -17.29 86.03 -19.93
C PHE A 43 -17.62 84.55 -20.16
N PHE A 44 -16.86 83.64 -19.53
CA PHE A 44 -17.18 82.21 -19.53
C PHE A 44 -18.32 81.93 -18.55
N THR A 45 -19.27 81.08 -18.95
CA THR A 45 -20.40 80.65 -18.11
C THR A 45 -20.18 79.23 -17.59
N PRO A 46 -20.84 78.84 -16.48
CA PRO A 46 -20.88 77.45 -16.04
C PRO A 46 -21.34 76.50 -17.17
N ARG A 47 -20.81 75.28 -17.16
CA ARG A 47 -21.21 74.22 -18.10
C ARG A 47 -21.36 72.88 -17.40
N LEU A 48 -22.20 72.04 -17.98
CA LEU A 48 -22.35 70.64 -17.63
C LEU A 48 -21.87 69.78 -18.81
N GLY A 49 -21.37 68.59 -18.50
CA GLY A 49 -20.94 67.62 -19.50
C GLY A 49 -21.34 66.21 -19.14
N ILE A 50 -21.51 65.38 -20.16
CA ILE A 50 -21.64 63.93 -20.02
C ILE A 50 -20.56 63.31 -20.91
N ASN A 51 -19.83 62.34 -20.38
CA ASN A 51 -18.81 61.61 -21.12
C ASN A 51 -18.98 60.10 -20.91
N TYR A 52 -18.62 59.32 -21.92
CA TYR A 52 -18.48 57.87 -21.83
C TYR A 52 -17.09 57.50 -22.35
N THR A 53 -16.35 56.70 -21.58
CA THR A 53 -15.00 56.24 -21.93
C THR A 53 -14.93 54.73 -21.75
N THR A 54 -14.43 54.01 -22.77
CA THR A 54 -14.21 52.56 -22.69
C THR A 54 -13.06 52.22 -21.74
N SER A 55 -12.88 50.94 -21.42
CA SER A 55 -11.76 50.49 -20.60
C SER A 55 -10.41 50.86 -21.22
N GLY A 56 -9.40 51.01 -20.35
CA GLY A 56 -8.03 51.31 -20.72
C GLY A 56 -7.06 50.82 -19.65
N ALA A 57 -5.78 51.23 -19.75
CA ALA A 57 -4.76 50.78 -18.79
C ALA A 57 -5.16 51.13 -17.36
N GLY A 58 -5.32 50.09 -16.54
CA GLY A 58 -5.62 50.20 -15.12
C GLY A 58 -7.01 50.73 -14.79
N PHE A 59 -7.94 50.88 -15.73
CA PHE A 59 -9.32 51.29 -15.44
C PHE A 59 -10.37 50.65 -16.36
N ASP A 60 -11.55 50.39 -15.78
CA ASP A 60 -12.69 49.82 -16.48
C ASP A 60 -13.53 50.92 -17.16
N GLU A 61 -14.45 50.55 -18.05
CA GLU A 61 -15.32 51.50 -18.73
C GLU A 61 -16.21 52.30 -17.75
N PHE A 62 -16.38 53.59 -18.03
CA PHE A 62 -17.15 54.48 -17.16
C PHE A 62 -17.89 55.56 -17.94
N ALA A 63 -19.05 55.94 -17.41
CA ALA A 63 -19.72 57.18 -17.73
C ALA A 63 -19.31 58.26 -16.71
N SER A 64 -19.24 59.52 -17.12
CA SER A 64 -19.05 60.63 -16.19
C SER A 64 -19.99 61.79 -16.43
N PHE A 65 -20.37 62.43 -15.33
CA PHE A 65 -21.11 63.69 -15.32
C PHE A 65 -20.18 64.79 -14.81
N GLU A 66 -19.89 65.76 -15.66
CA GLU A 66 -18.96 66.88 -15.43
C GLU A 66 -19.73 68.16 -15.11
N GLY A 67 -19.25 68.93 -14.13
CA GLY A 67 -19.61 70.33 -13.94
C GLY A 67 -18.35 71.20 -13.92
N PHE A 68 -18.36 72.30 -14.66
CA PHE A 68 -17.30 73.30 -14.62
C PHE A 68 -17.88 74.67 -14.34
N ILE A 69 -17.29 75.33 -13.36
CA ILE A 69 -17.79 76.57 -12.78
C ILE A 69 -16.64 77.59 -12.78
N PRO A 70 -16.71 78.62 -13.62
CA PRO A 70 -15.84 79.78 -13.49
C PRO A 70 -16.03 80.44 -12.13
N LEU A 71 -14.94 80.61 -11.37
CA LEU A 71 -14.96 81.24 -10.04
C LEU A 71 -14.55 82.71 -10.12
N LEU A 72 -13.42 83.00 -10.80
CA LEU A 72 -12.86 84.34 -10.94
C LEU A 72 -12.39 84.53 -12.39
N GLN A 73 -12.76 85.64 -13.02
CA GLN A 73 -12.45 85.89 -14.43
C GLN A 73 -12.01 87.33 -14.66
N ASN A 74 -10.88 87.50 -15.34
CA ASN A 74 -10.51 88.74 -16.01
C ASN A 74 -10.73 88.51 -17.50
N PRO A 75 -11.83 89.02 -18.10
CA PRO A 75 -12.19 88.70 -19.48
C PRO A 75 -11.04 88.96 -20.46
N GLY A 76 -10.73 87.95 -21.28
CA GLY A 76 -9.61 88.02 -22.23
C GLY A 76 -8.22 87.87 -21.61
N ASN A 77 -8.08 87.63 -20.30
CA ASN A 77 -6.78 87.50 -19.63
C ASN A 77 -6.67 86.26 -18.73
N SER A 78 -7.56 86.03 -17.77
CA SER A 78 -7.41 84.92 -16.83
C SER A 78 -8.72 84.33 -16.34
N LEU A 79 -8.68 83.05 -15.94
CA LEU A 79 -9.82 82.28 -15.45
C LEU A 79 -9.37 81.32 -14.34
N THR A 80 -9.89 81.52 -13.14
CA THR A 80 -9.93 80.51 -12.07
C THR A 80 -11.24 79.74 -12.16
N PHE A 81 -11.19 78.42 -12.09
CA PHE A 81 -12.39 77.58 -12.22
C PHE A 81 -12.35 76.38 -11.28
N LEU A 82 -13.53 75.91 -10.91
CA LEU A 82 -13.76 74.62 -10.26
C LEU A 82 -14.30 73.65 -11.30
N GLU A 83 -13.76 72.44 -11.32
CA GLU A 83 -14.29 71.34 -12.14
C GLU A 83 -14.53 70.13 -11.23
N GLY A 84 -15.70 69.50 -11.33
CA GLY A 84 -16.00 68.26 -10.64
C GLY A 84 -16.60 67.25 -11.60
N GLN A 85 -16.20 65.98 -11.49
CA GLN A 85 -16.82 64.89 -12.24
C GLN A 85 -17.25 63.77 -11.30
N LEU A 86 -18.49 63.33 -11.46
CA LEU A 86 -18.96 62.06 -10.91
C LEU A 86 -18.65 60.97 -11.92
N LEU A 87 -17.91 59.94 -11.52
CA LEU A 87 -17.55 58.80 -12.34
C LEU A 87 -18.42 57.61 -11.96
N TRP A 88 -19.04 56.96 -12.94
CA TRP A 88 -19.84 55.76 -12.74
C TRP A 88 -19.25 54.62 -13.57
N SER A 89 -18.68 53.63 -12.88
CA SER A 89 -18.19 52.39 -13.50
C SER A 89 -19.38 51.55 -13.96
N ILE A 90 -19.36 51.14 -15.23
CA ILE A 90 -20.50 50.45 -15.86
C ILE A 90 -20.47 48.96 -15.52
N ASN A 91 -19.28 48.37 -15.46
CA ASN A 91 -19.11 46.95 -15.13
C ASN A 91 -19.45 46.66 -13.66
N ASP A 92 -18.94 47.48 -12.74
CA ASP A 92 -19.04 47.21 -11.29
C ASP A 92 -20.17 48.00 -10.60
N SER A 93 -20.88 48.85 -11.35
CA SER A 93 -21.90 49.77 -10.83
C SER A 93 -21.42 50.66 -9.67
N THR A 94 -20.12 50.96 -9.60
CA THR A 94 -19.51 51.75 -8.52
C THR A 94 -19.40 53.22 -8.89
N LEU A 95 -19.45 54.07 -7.86
CA LEU A 95 -19.26 55.50 -8.00
C LEU A 95 -17.85 55.90 -7.54
N GLY A 96 -17.22 56.77 -8.31
CA GLY A 96 -16.03 57.52 -7.96
C GLY A 96 -16.23 58.99 -8.32
N GLY A 97 -15.19 59.79 -8.14
CA GLY A 97 -15.29 61.18 -8.51
C GLY A 97 -13.95 61.89 -8.48
N ASN A 98 -13.94 63.07 -9.07
CA ASN A 98 -12.81 63.97 -9.04
C ASN A 98 -13.28 65.40 -8.80
N LEU A 99 -12.48 66.17 -8.07
CA LEU A 99 -12.70 67.58 -7.77
C LEU A 99 -11.41 68.34 -8.00
N LEU A 100 -11.45 69.37 -8.82
CA LEU A 100 -10.29 70.08 -9.35
C LEU A 100 -10.47 71.59 -9.23
N LEU A 101 -9.42 72.27 -8.80
CA LEU A 101 -9.29 73.74 -8.83
C LEU A 101 -8.20 74.11 -9.84
N GLY A 102 -8.57 74.86 -10.87
CA GLY A 102 -7.67 75.24 -11.95
C GLY A 102 -7.55 76.75 -12.14
N HIS A 103 -6.43 77.19 -12.70
CA HIS A 103 -6.19 78.57 -13.08
C HIS A 103 -5.50 78.64 -14.45
N ARG A 104 -5.99 79.53 -15.32
CA ARG A 104 -5.48 79.75 -16.68
C ARG A 104 -5.22 81.24 -16.93
N PHE A 105 -4.16 81.52 -17.66
CA PHE A 105 -3.81 82.82 -18.23
C PHE A 105 -3.79 82.74 -19.75
N TYR A 106 -4.31 83.75 -20.43
CA TYR A 106 -4.24 83.93 -21.89
C TYR A 106 -3.29 85.08 -22.23
N SER A 107 -2.26 84.77 -23.01
CA SER A 107 -1.36 85.74 -23.64
C SER A 107 -1.87 86.06 -25.04
N SER A 108 -2.27 87.31 -25.28
CA SER A 108 -2.66 87.78 -26.60
C SER A 108 -1.46 87.98 -27.54
N SER A 109 -0.26 88.25 -27.02
CA SER A 109 0.97 88.39 -27.83
C SER A 109 1.43 87.07 -28.42
N ASP A 110 1.24 85.97 -27.68
CA ASP A 110 1.66 84.62 -28.10
C ASP A 110 0.49 83.76 -28.60
N ASP A 111 -0.74 84.30 -28.59
CA ASP A 111 -2.01 83.60 -28.80
C ASP A 111 -2.05 82.24 -28.07
N ARG A 112 -1.83 82.27 -26.75
CA ARG A 112 -1.56 81.07 -25.96
C ARG A 112 -2.14 81.09 -24.56
N ILE A 113 -2.65 79.94 -24.11
CA ILE A 113 -3.07 79.71 -22.73
C ILE A 113 -1.94 79.00 -21.98
N ILE A 114 -1.66 79.46 -20.77
CA ILE A 114 -0.83 78.75 -19.78
C ILE A 114 -1.70 78.52 -18.54
N GLY A 115 -1.78 77.28 -18.06
CA GLY A 115 -2.60 76.95 -16.91
C GLY A 115 -2.04 75.81 -16.09
N GLY A 116 -2.61 75.66 -14.90
CA GLY A 116 -2.34 74.53 -14.02
C GLY A 116 -3.50 74.27 -13.09
N TYR A 117 -3.46 73.11 -12.42
CA TYR A 117 -4.51 72.68 -11.52
C TYR A 117 -3.98 71.81 -10.38
N ILE A 118 -4.81 71.71 -9.33
CA ILE A 118 -4.72 70.67 -8.30
C ILE A 118 -6.05 69.92 -8.21
N ALA A 119 -6.02 68.65 -7.85
CA ALA A 119 -7.20 67.81 -7.80
C ALA A 119 -7.15 66.76 -6.68
N TYR A 120 -8.33 66.35 -6.26
CA TYR A 120 -8.57 65.17 -5.43
C TYR A 120 -9.46 64.21 -6.19
N ASP A 121 -9.02 62.96 -6.29
CA ASP A 121 -9.72 61.89 -6.98
C ASP A 121 -10.04 60.75 -6.00
N ASN A 122 -11.20 60.12 -6.19
CA ASN A 122 -11.63 58.92 -5.49
C ASN A 122 -12.12 57.88 -6.49
N ARG A 123 -11.72 56.62 -6.28
CA ARG A 123 -12.16 55.49 -7.08
C ARG A 123 -12.60 54.34 -6.16
N ASN A 124 -13.83 53.88 -6.37
CA ASN A 124 -14.32 52.62 -5.84
C ASN A 124 -14.32 51.57 -6.97
N THR A 125 -13.68 50.43 -6.76
CA THR A 125 -13.63 49.30 -7.71
C THR A 125 -14.68 48.22 -7.42
N GLY A 126 -15.51 48.42 -6.40
CA GLY A 126 -16.45 47.42 -5.86
C GLY A 126 -15.82 46.54 -4.79
N LEU A 127 -14.49 46.35 -4.84
CA LEU A 127 -13.73 45.54 -3.90
C LEU A 127 -12.76 46.36 -3.03
N ALA A 128 -12.31 47.51 -3.53
CA ALA A 128 -11.37 48.40 -2.86
C ALA A 128 -11.71 49.88 -3.15
N ASN A 129 -11.24 50.77 -2.27
CA ASN A 129 -11.44 52.21 -2.39
C ASN A 129 -10.11 52.96 -2.34
N PHE A 130 -9.82 53.75 -3.37
CA PHE A 130 -8.57 54.49 -3.49
C PHE A 130 -8.80 55.98 -3.58
N ASN A 131 -7.84 56.75 -3.07
CA ASN A 131 -7.82 58.21 -3.12
C ASN A 131 -6.50 58.67 -3.71
N GLN A 132 -6.52 59.78 -4.45
CA GLN A 132 -5.36 60.28 -5.18
C GLN A 132 -5.38 61.81 -5.21
N LEU A 133 -4.19 62.40 -5.08
CA LEU A 133 -3.96 63.81 -5.34
C LEU A 133 -3.40 63.96 -6.75
N GLY A 134 -3.96 64.88 -7.52
CA GLY A 134 -3.53 65.21 -8.87
C GLY A 134 -3.01 66.64 -8.97
N ALA A 135 -2.02 66.86 -9.81
CA ALA A 135 -1.61 68.20 -10.22
C ALA A 135 -1.20 68.19 -11.68
N GLY A 136 -1.35 69.31 -12.38
CA GLY A 136 -0.93 69.37 -13.78
C GLY A 136 -0.71 70.77 -14.31
N PHE A 137 -0.08 70.80 -15.47
CA PHE A 137 0.31 71.97 -16.22
C PHE A 137 -0.17 71.82 -17.67
N GLU A 138 -0.66 72.91 -18.26
CA GLU A 138 -1.05 72.94 -19.66
C GLU A 138 -0.57 74.22 -20.36
N SER A 139 -0.19 74.06 -21.62
CA SER A 139 0.08 75.17 -22.53
C SER A 139 -0.63 74.94 -23.86
N LEU A 140 -1.69 75.71 -24.11
CA LEU A 140 -2.62 75.48 -25.22
C LEU A 140 -2.51 76.59 -26.26
N GLY A 141 -2.17 76.25 -27.50
CA GLY A 141 -2.00 77.21 -28.58
C GLY A 141 -2.91 76.93 -29.78
N GLN A 142 -2.81 77.78 -30.81
CA GLN A 142 -3.57 77.58 -32.03
C GLN A 142 -3.14 76.30 -32.75
N ASN A 143 -1.82 76.10 -32.90
CA ASN A 143 -1.24 75.02 -33.70
C ASN A 143 -0.76 73.83 -32.86
N TRP A 144 -0.28 74.07 -31.64
CA TRP A 144 0.29 73.02 -30.79
C TRP A 144 -0.03 73.22 -29.30
N ASP A 145 -0.03 72.10 -28.59
CA ASP A 145 -0.38 71.96 -27.17
C ASP A 145 0.69 71.14 -26.44
N VAL A 146 0.94 71.44 -25.17
CA VAL A 146 1.70 70.59 -24.24
C VAL A 146 0.95 70.46 -22.93
N ARG A 147 0.94 69.26 -22.35
CA ARG A 147 0.38 68.99 -21.03
C ARG A 147 1.27 68.05 -20.26
N ALA A 148 1.31 68.22 -18.94
CA ALA A 148 1.96 67.32 -18.02
C ALA A 148 1.11 67.18 -16.75
N ASN A 149 0.92 65.95 -16.29
CA ASN A 149 0.07 65.63 -15.14
C ASN A 149 0.81 64.68 -14.19
N VAL A 150 0.64 64.83 -12.88
CA VAL A 150 1.19 63.97 -11.83
C VAL A 150 0.04 63.48 -10.95
N TYR A 151 0.14 62.22 -10.52
CA TYR A 151 -0.87 61.47 -9.79
C TYR A 151 -0.24 60.77 -8.59
N ILE A 152 -0.70 61.08 -7.38
CA ILE A 152 -0.14 60.58 -6.12
C ILE A 152 -1.25 59.93 -5.29
N PRO A 153 -1.41 58.60 -5.31
CA PRO A 153 -2.27 57.87 -4.40
C PRO A 153 -1.94 58.18 -2.94
N VAL A 154 -2.98 58.30 -2.10
CA VAL A 154 -2.87 58.60 -0.67
C VAL A 154 -3.76 57.66 0.15
N GLY A 155 -3.35 57.39 1.39
CA GLY A 155 -4.05 56.45 2.27
C GLY A 155 -3.60 55.01 2.03
N ASP A 156 -4.55 54.07 2.11
CA ASP A 156 -4.28 52.66 1.84
C ASP A 156 -4.26 52.39 0.33
N THR A 157 -3.06 52.36 -0.24
CA THR A 157 -2.82 52.23 -1.68
C THR A 157 -2.76 50.77 -2.14
N ARG A 158 -2.84 49.78 -1.22
CA ARG A 158 -2.77 48.35 -1.54
C ARG A 158 -3.71 47.55 -0.64
N GLN A 159 -4.87 47.15 -1.17
CA GLN A 159 -5.93 46.50 -0.39
C GLN A 159 -6.11 45.04 -0.81
N GLN A 160 -6.19 44.13 0.18
CA GLN A 160 -6.54 42.72 -0.04
C GLN A 160 -8.04 42.61 -0.32
N VAL A 161 -8.40 41.94 -1.42
CA VAL A 161 -9.79 41.83 -1.87
C VAL A 161 -10.33 40.40 -1.82
N LYS A 162 -9.46 39.37 -1.73
CA LYS A 162 -9.86 37.96 -1.67
C LYS A 162 -8.78 37.08 -1.02
N GLU A 163 -9.21 36.04 -0.30
CA GLU A 163 -8.35 34.95 0.21
C GLU A 163 -9.04 33.58 -0.01
N GLU A 164 -8.31 32.61 -0.55
CA GLU A 164 -8.75 31.20 -0.72
C GLU A 164 -7.71 30.23 -0.15
N ILE A 165 -8.16 29.14 0.46
CA ILE A 165 -7.30 28.11 1.09
C ILE A 165 -7.59 26.75 0.45
N PHE A 166 -6.55 26.07 -0.05
CA PHE A 166 -6.61 24.73 -0.61
C PHE A 166 -5.80 23.76 0.25
N ASP A 167 -6.42 22.65 0.67
CA ASP A 167 -5.76 21.59 1.43
C ASP A 167 -5.30 20.47 0.48
N THR A 168 -4.01 20.17 0.46
CA THR A 168 -3.44 19.15 -0.44
C THR A 168 -3.37 17.76 0.21
N GLY A 169 -3.98 17.59 1.38
CA GLY A 169 -4.05 16.30 2.08
C GLY A 169 -2.86 16.04 3.02
N VAL A 170 -2.88 14.86 3.64
CA VAL A 170 -1.90 14.41 4.64
C VAL A 170 -0.95 13.40 4.00
N VAL A 171 0.36 13.60 4.20
CA VAL A 171 1.40 12.65 3.80
C VAL A 171 2.07 12.11 5.06
N LEU A 172 2.06 10.78 5.22
CA LEU A 172 2.79 10.07 6.27
C LEU A 172 4.27 9.98 5.90
N GLN A 173 5.14 10.12 6.90
CA GLN A 173 6.58 10.02 6.76
C GLN A 173 7.09 8.76 7.49
N ASP A 174 7.97 8.94 8.47
CA ASP A 174 8.58 7.88 9.26
C ASP A 174 7.78 7.54 10.52
N THR A 175 8.02 6.34 11.03
CA THR A 175 7.38 5.79 12.23
C THR A 175 8.32 5.86 13.42
N PHE A 176 7.78 6.21 14.58
CA PHE A 176 8.54 6.31 15.82
C PHE A 176 7.67 5.96 17.03
N PHE A 177 8.29 5.59 18.14
CA PHE A 177 7.60 5.42 19.41
C PHE A 177 7.66 6.72 20.22
N ALA A 178 6.56 7.06 20.88
CA ALA A 178 6.52 8.11 21.90
C ALA A 178 5.48 7.73 22.95
N GLY A 179 5.88 7.71 24.23
CA GLY A 179 5.07 7.10 25.27
C GLY A 179 4.83 5.62 25.00
N ASN A 180 3.58 5.17 25.11
CA ASN A 180 3.15 3.80 24.81
C ASN A 180 2.60 3.62 23.38
N TYR A 181 2.79 4.59 22.48
CA TYR A 181 2.14 4.58 21.17
C TYR A 181 3.14 4.54 20.02
N LEU A 182 2.76 3.83 18.97
CA LEU A 182 3.39 3.96 17.65
C LEU A 182 2.80 5.17 16.92
N ASN A 183 3.67 6.02 16.40
CA ASN A 183 3.32 7.30 15.80
C ASN A 183 3.93 7.44 14.40
N PHE A 184 3.29 8.26 13.56
CA PHE A 184 3.82 8.71 12.28
C PHE A 184 4.11 10.21 12.34
N HIS A 185 5.29 10.62 11.88
CA HIS A 185 5.47 12.01 11.46
C HIS A 185 4.62 12.26 10.22
N SER A 186 3.90 13.37 10.19
CA SER A 186 2.97 13.71 9.12
C SER A 186 3.12 15.16 8.69
N LEU A 187 2.96 15.39 7.39
CA LEU A 187 2.93 16.72 6.81
C LEU A 187 1.54 17.00 6.22
N ARG A 188 1.03 18.19 6.49
CA ARG A 188 -0.13 18.74 5.77
C ARG A 188 0.31 20.04 5.12
N SER A 189 0.12 20.13 3.80
CA SER A 189 0.41 21.35 3.06
C SER A 189 -0.89 22.05 2.68
N ARG A 190 -0.93 23.36 2.90
CA ARG A 190 -2.03 24.23 2.50
C ARG A 190 -1.50 25.32 1.59
N GLN A 191 -2.20 25.58 0.49
CA GLN A 191 -1.94 26.70 -0.39
C GLN A 191 -2.90 27.84 -0.05
N ILE A 192 -2.36 29.02 0.23
CA ILE A 192 -3.15 30.24 0.46
C ILE A 192 -2.96 31.14 -0.76
N LEU A 193 -4.06 31.52 -1.41
CA LEU A 193 -4.08 32.44 -2.54
C LEU A 193 -4.73 33.76 -2.10
N ARG A 194 -3.98 34.87 -2.17
CA ARG A 194 -4.46 36.22 -1.86
C ARG A 194 -4.49 37.08 -3.10
N GLN A 195 -5.54 37.88 -3.26
CA GLN A 195 -5.66 38.85 -4.35
C GLN A 195 -5.66 40.27 -3.78
N TYR A 196 -4.93 41.17 -4.43
CA TYR A 196 -4.80 42.57 -4.05
C TYR A 196 -5.18 43.49 -5.20
N GLN A 197 -5.69 44.67 -4.87
CA GLN A 197 -5.82 45.79 -5.78
C GLN A 197 -4.93 46.94 -5.31
N VAL A 198 -4.19 47.56 -6.23
CA VAL A 198 -3.14 48.53 -5.89
C VAL A 198 -3.27 49.80 -6.73
N ALA A 199 -3.42 50.95 -6.08
CA ALA A 199 -3.46 52.24 -6.76
C ALA A 199 -2.06 52.69 -7.20
N MET A 200 -1.96 53.15 -8.45
CA MET A 200 -0.68 53.51 -9.06
C MET A 200 -0.38 55.01 -8.96
N ALA A 201 0.84 55.33 -8.52
CA ALA A 201 1.42 56.67 -8.58
C ALA A 201 2.07 56.88 -9.94
N GLY A 202 2.08 58.10 -10.47
CA GLY A 202 2.73 58.32 -11.75
C GLY A 202 2.58 59.71 -12.32
N PHE A 203 3.02 59.85 -13.57
CA PHE A 203 2.87 61.08 -14.33
C PHE A 203 2.69 60.78 -15.82
N ASP A 204 2.09 61.72 -16.54
CA ASP A 204 2.02 61.70 -18.01
C ASP A 204 2.45 63.05 -18.59
N ILE A 205 3.01 63.00 -19.78
CA ILE A 205 3.34 64.17 -20.59
C ILE A 205 2.88 63.93 -22.02
N GLU A 206 2.09 64.85 -22.57
CA GLU A 206 1.64 64.80 -23.96
C GLU A 206 1.93 66.11 -24.70
N ALA A 207 2.33 65.99 -25.96
CA ALA A 207 2.38 67.09 -26.91
C ALA A 207 1.41 66.79 -28.04
N GLY A 208 0.71 67.82 -28.52
CA GLY A 208 -0.25 67.66 -29.61
C GLY A 208 -0.21 68.79 -30.60
N ALA A 209 -0.69 68.51 -31.80
CA ALA A 209 -0.80 69.47 -32.88
C ALA A 209 -2.20 69.43 -33.50
N LYS A 210 -2.61 70.57 -34.02
CA LYS A 210 -3.82 70.66 -34.83
C LYS A 210 -3.57 70.05 -36.21
N ILE A 211 -4.39 69.07 -36.57
CA ILE A 211 -4.32 68.36 -37.86
C ILE A 211 -5.19 69.08 -38.89
N ALA A 212 -6.45 69.35 -38.53
CA ALA A 212 -7.42 69.95 -39.45
C ALA A 212 -8.42 70.84 -38.72
N GLN A 213 -8.99 71.78 -39.47
CA GLN A 213 -10.12 72.59 -39.05
C GLN A 213 -11.42 71.93 -39.51
N LEU A 214 -12.43 71.84 -38.64
CA LEU A 214 -13.76 71.33 -38.99
C LEU A 214 -14.79 72.46 -38.90
N GLY A 215 -15.29 72.92 -40.05
CA GLY A 215 -16.23 74.04 -40.11
C GLY A 215 -15.71 75.30 -39.41
N ALA A 216 -16.63 76.14 -38.94
CA ALA A 216 -16.28 77.39 -38.25
C ALA A 216 -15.77 77.15 -36.81
N THR A 217 -16.28 76.11 -36.13
CA THR A 217 -16.11 75.93 -34.68
C THR A 217 -15.27 74.73 -34.27
N GLY A 218 -15.26 73.66 -35.06
CA GLY A 218 -14.61 72.39 -34.72
C GLY A 218 -13.14 72.25 -35.14
N ASP A 219 -12.45 71.24 -34.63
CA ASP A 219 -11.10 70.88 -35.04
C ASP A 219 -10.77 69.39 -34.85
N ILE A 220 -9.71 68.94 -35.52
CA ILE A 220 -9.07 67.64 -35.30
C ILE A 220 -7.67 67.91 -34.76
N ARG A 221 -7.32 67.25 -33.65
CA ARG A 221 -5.99 67.33 -33.03
C ARG A 221 -5.44 65.93 -32.75
N GLY A 222 -4.16 65.75 -33.06
CA GLY A 222 -3.40 64.56 -32.69
C GLY A 222 -2.48 64.86 -31.52
N TYR A 223 -2.29 63.89 -30.63
CA TYR A 223 -1.42 63.97 -29.46
C TYR A 223 -0.56 62.71 -29.39
N ALA A 224 0.67 62.87 -28.93
CA ALA A 224 1.58 61.79 -28.60
C ALA A 224 2.28 62.13 -27.27
N GLY A 225 2.49 61.13 -26.44
CA GLY A 225 3.01 61.32 -25.10
C GLY A 225 3.56 60.05 -24.49
N LEU A 226 4.23 60.23 -23.36
CA LEU A 226 4.73 59.16 -22.51
C LEU A 226 4.05 59.26 -21.15
N TYR A 227 3.90 58.12 -20.49
CA TYR A 227 3.48 58.06 -19.09
C TYR A 227 4.36 57.10 -18.32
N TYR A 228 4.52 57.38 -17.04
CA TYR A 228 5.21 56.53 -16.09
C TYR A 228 4.30 56.26 -14.90
N TYR A 229 4.14 54.99 -14.50
CA TYR A 229 3.40 54.59 -13.30
C TYR A 229 4.18 53.58 -12.48
N ASP A 230 4.02 53.65 -11.16
CA ASP A 230 4.62 52.75 -10.17
C ASP A 230 3.60 52.42 -9.08
N ALA A 231 3.68 51.20 -8.55
CA ALA A 231 2.83 50.72 -7.47
C ALA A 231 3.55 49.64 -6.66
N PRO A 232 3.35 49.59 -5.32
CA PRO A 232 3.95 48.56 -4.48
C PRO A 232 3.60 47.13 -4.96
N GLY A 233 4.62 46.32 -5.21
CA GLY A 233 4.46 44.93 -5.68
C GLY A 233 4.25 44.79 -7.19
N SER A 234 4.21 45.89 -7.94
CA SER A 234 4.16 45.91 -9.41
C SER A 234 5.53 46.27 -9.98
N ALA A 235 5.79 45.90 -11.24
CA ALA A 235 6.94 46.43 -11.96
C ALA A 235 6.68 47.90 -12.37
N GLU A 236 7.74 48.70 -12.40
CA GLU A 236 7.68 50.08 -12.92
C GLU A 236 7.18 50.08 -14.37
N ILE A 237 6.26 50.98 -14.70
CA ILE A 237 5.60 51.07 -16.00
C ILE A 237 6.08 52.31 -16.73
N LEU A 238 6.76 52.16 -17.87
CA LEU A 238 6.94 53.22 -18.86
C LEU A 238 6.12 52.88 -20.11
N GLY A 239 5.16 53.75 -20.44
CA GLY A 239 4.28 53.56 -21.58
C GLY A 239 4.23 54.76 -22.50
N TRP A 240 3.70 54.54 -23.70
CA TRP A 240 3.42 55.60 -24.66
C TRP A 240 1.93 55.64 -24.96
N ARG A 241 1.43 56.83 -25.29
CA ARG A 241 0.03 57.07 -25.67
C ARG A 241 -0.02 57.98 -26.88
N THR A 242 -0.84 57.60 -27.84
CA THR A 242 -1.26 58.48 -28.95
C THR A 242 -2.76 58.69 -28.88
N ARG A 243 -3.24 59.89 -29.20
CA ARG A 243 -4.65 60.24 -29.10
C ARG A 243 -5.06 61.15 -30.25
N LEU A 244 -6.17 60.80 -30.89
CA LEU A 244 -6.87 61.65 -31.84
C LEU A 244 -8.10 62.22 -31.15
N ALA A 245 -8.23 63.55 -31.12
CA ALA A 245 -9.41 64.25 -30.65
C ALA A 245 -10.10 64.93 -31.82
N VAL A 246 -11.35 64.55 -32.07
CA VAL A 246 -12.21 65.12 -33.11
C VAL A 246 -13.31 65.89 -32.40
N ARG A 247 -13.39 67.19 -32.64
CA ARG A 247 -14.43 68.07 -32.09
C ARG A 247 -15.21 68.66 -33.25
N PRO A 248 -16.30 68.04 -33.70
CA PRO A 248 -17.08 68.55 -34.83
C PRO A 248 -17.78 69.87 -34.52
N SER A 249 -18.08 70.12 -33.25
CA SER A 249 -18.75 71.32 -32.75
C SER A 249 -18.21 71.70 -31.36
N ASP A 250 -18.72 72.81 -30.81
CA ASP A 250 -18.41 73.23 -29.43
C ASP A 250 -19.16 72.45 -28.34
N THR A 251 -20.04 71.52 -28.74
CA THR A 251 -20.85 70.68 -27.83
C THR A 251 -20.43 69.23 -27.84
N LEU A 252 -19.76 68.73 -28.89
CA LEU A 252 -19.44 67.32 -29.07
C LEU A 252 -17.92 67.10 -29.22
N SER A 253 -17.39 66.12 -28.51
CA SER A 253 -16.00 65.68 -28.61
C SER A 253 -15.94 64.16 -28.70
N LEU A 254 -15.17 63.67 -29.66
CA LEU A 254 -14.83 62.27 -29.85
C LEU A 254 -13.33 62.11 -29.63
N GLY A 255 -12.92 61.09 -28.89
CA GLY A 255 -11.53 60.76 -28.68
C GLY A 255 -11.26 59.30 -28.99
N LEU A 256 -10.15 59.04 -29.67
CA LEU A 256 -9.61 57.70 -29.88
C LEU A 256 -8.16 57.71 -29.42
N SER A 257 -7.77 56.85 -28.50
CA SER A 257 -6.37 56.69 -28.10
C SER A 257 -5.89 55.26 -28.14
N VAL A 258 -4.65 55.09 -28.58
CA VAL A 258 -3.89 53.84 -28.47
C VAL A 258 -2.79 54.07 -27.47
N GLN A 259 -2.65 53.16 -26.53
CA GLN A 259 -1.58 53.17 -25.54
C GLN A 259 -1.02 51.77 -25.37
N ASN A 260 0.26 51.68 -25.02
CA ASN A 260 0.91 50.41 -24.75
C ASN A 260 1.96 50.54 -23.64
N ASP A 261 1.93 49.59 -22.73
CA ASP A 261 2.95 49.39 -21.70
C ASP A 261 3.09 47.89 -21.34
N ALA A 262 4.06 47.57 -20.48
CA ALA A 262 4.40 46.19 -20.13
C ALA A 262 3.42 45.50 -19.16
N THR A 263 2.58 46.26 -18.44
CA THR A 263 1.69 45.72 -17.40
C THR A 263 0.25 45.57 -17.91
N PHE A 264 -0.27 46.61 -18.57
CA PHE A 264 -1.63 46.65 -19.09
C PHE A 264 -1.72 46.31 -20.59
N GLY A 265 -0.58 46.15 -21.28
CA GLY A 265 -0.53 45.80 -22.69
C GLY A 265 -1.05 46.91 -23.62
N THR A 266 -1.36 46.55 -24.86
CA THR A 266 -1.94 47.49 -25.84
C THR A 266 -3.44 47.68 -25.58
N ASN A 267 -3.85 48.93 -25.32
CA ASN A 267 -5.25 49.29 -25.10
C ASN A 267 -5.72 50.32 -26.15
N LEU A 268 -6.94 50.11 -26.67
CA LEU A 268 -7.65 51.06 -27.52
C LEU A 268 -8.80 51.69 -26.71
N VAL A 269 -8.72 52.99 -26.48
CA VAL A 269 -9.72 53.72 -25.67
C VAL A 269 -10.51 54.67 -26.57
N LEU A 270 -11.84 54.52 -26.53
CA LEU A 270 -12.80 55.42 -27.17
C LEU A 270 -13.42 56.32 -26.10
N SER A 271 -13.57 57.60 -26.41
CA SER A 271 -14.30 58.56 -25.58
C SER A 271 -15.31 59.37 -26.39
N LEU A 272 -16.49 59.59 -25.81
CA LEU A 272 -17.59 60.38 -26.37
C LEU A 272 -18.07 61.36 -25.30
N ALA A 273 -17.87 62.65 -25.53
CA ALA A 273 -18.27 63.69 -24.60
C ALA A 273 -19.21 64.72 -25.24
N ALA A 274 -20.26 65.08 -24.52
CA ALA A 274 -21.15 66.18 -24.84
C ALA A 274 -21.09 67.26 -23.74
N SER A 275 -21.15 68.55 -24.10
CA SER A 275 -21.10 69.67 -23.16
C SER A 275 -22.14 70.75 -23.48
N PHE A 276 -22.80 71.27 -22.44
CA PHE A 276 -23.91 72.23 -22.54
C PHE A 276 -23.80 73.32 -21.45
N PRO A 277 -23.99 74.62 -21.78
CA PRO A 277 -24.10 75.18 -23.14
C PRO A 277 -22.77 75.02 -23.92
N ALA A 278 -22.81 75.31 -25.23
CA ALA A 278 -21.64 75.20 -26.11
C ALA A 278 -20.40 75.91 -25.55
N ARG A 279 -19.20 75.32 -25.73
CA ARG A 279 -17.93 75.78 -25.17
C ARG A 279 -17.46 77.16 -25.67
N ARG A 280 -18.07 77.71 -26.74
CA ARG A 280 -17.77 79.03 -27.32
C ARG A 280 -18.97 79.97 -27.29
N LEU A 281 -18.69 81.27 -27.20
CA LEU A 281 -19.66 82.35 -27.25
C LEU A 281 -19.84 82.84 -28.69
N LYS A 282 -21.07 83.27 -29.03
CA LYS A 282 -21.63 83.41 -30.39
C LYS A 282 -20.91 84.41 -31.33
N ASP A 283 -19.99 85.24 -30.82
CA ASP A 283 -19.29 86.28 -31.60
C ASP A 283 -17.75 86.12 -31.70
N SER A 284 -17.19 85.02 -31.22
CA SER A 284 -15.72 84.85 -31.08
C SER A 284 -14.96 84.28 -32.30
N SER A 285 -15.43 84.53 -33.52
CA SER A 285 -14.81 83.96 -34.74
C SER A 285 -13.32 84.33 -34.93
N SER A 286 -12.88 85.41 -34.29
CA SER A 286 -11.52 85.97 -34.30
C SER A 286 -10.57 85.43 -33.20
N HIS A 287 -11.06 84.74 -32.14
CA HIS A 287 -10.24 84.37 -30.97
C HIS A 287 -10.30 82.87 -30.61
N ARG A 288 -9.73 82.03 -31.47
CA ARG A 288 -9.85 80.55 -31.42
C ARG A 288 -9.12 79.88 -30.25
N VAL A 289 -8.05 80.47 -29.74
CA VAL A 289 -7.32 79.96 -28.57
C VAL A 289 -7.97 80.41 -27.27
N LEU A 290 -8.38 81.67 -27.15
CA LEU A 290 -9.10 82.18 -25.98
C LEU A 290 -10.37 81.38 -25.67
N ALA A 291 -11.09 80.95 -26.70
CA ALA A 291 -12.23 80.03 -26.59
C ALA A 291 -11.93 78.71 -25.84
N ARG A 292 -10.66 78.31 -25.75
CA ARG A 292 -10.22 77.08 -25.10
C ARG A 292 -10.05 77.22 -23.59
N MET A 293 -10.15 78.44 -23.04
CA MET A 293 -10.13 78.70 -21.60
C MET A 293 -11.26 77.96 -20.86
N ASN A 294 -12.37 77.65 -21.56
CA ASN A 294 -13.51 76.91 -21.02
C ASN A 294 -13.49 75.41 -21.39
N GLN A 295 -12.33 74.82 -21.69
CA GLN A 295 -12.20 73.38 -21.93
C GLN A 295 -11.93 72.62 -20.62
N SER A 296 -12.49 71.43 -20.47
CA SER A 296 -12.13 70.53 -19.36
C SER A 296 -10.63 70.26 -19.36
N VAL A 297 -10.05 70.08 -18.17
CA VAL A 297 -8.64 69.70 -18.05
C VAL A 297 -8.45 68.30 -18.64
N ALA A 298 -7.48 68.15 -19.55
CA ALA A 298 -7.16 66.85 -20.11
C ALA A 298 -6.13 66.14 -19.24
N ARG A 299 -6.59 65.09 -18.57
CA ARG A 299 -5.82 64.25 -17.65
C ARG A 299 -6.40 62.84 -17.64
N GLN A 300 -5.73 61.94 -16.95
CA GLN A 300 -6.28 60.67 -16.53
C GLN A 300 -7.30 60.91 -15.41
N ALA A 301 -8.58 60.66 -15.69
CA ALA A 301 -9.68 60.95 -14.77
C ALA A 301 -9.90 59.87 -13.70
N ASN A 302 -9.45 58.64 -13.98
CA ASN A 302 -9.65 57.48 -13.12
C ASN A 302 -8.30 57.02 -12.53
N ILE A 303 -8.26 56.76 -11.22
CA ILE A 303 -7.06 56.27 -10.52
C ILE A 303 -6.67 54.93 -11.12
N LEU A 304 -5.45 54.75 -11.64
CA LEU A 304 -5.02 53.46 -12.18
C LEU A 304 -4.90 52.43 -11.05
N VAL A 305 -5.44 51.23 -11.28
CA VAL A 305 -5.40 50.12 -10.33
C VAL A 305 -4.80 48.88 -11.00
N ASP A 306 -3.77 48.30 -10.37
CA ASP A 306 -3.22 47.00 -10.73
C ASP A 306 -3.88 45.88 -9.88
N ARG A 307 -4.06 44.69 -10.48
CA ARG A 307 -4.66 43.51 -9.83
C ARG A 307 -3.58 42.44 -9.65
N GLN A 308 -3.17 42.23 -8.41
CA GLN A 308 -2.08 41.30 -8.06
C GLN A 308 -2.63 40.01 -7.45
N SER A 309 -1.95 38.89 -7.68
CA SER A 309 -2.23 37.60 -7.05
C SER A 309 -0.95 37.05 -6.43
N GLU A 310 -1.02 36.67 -5.16
CA GLU A 310 0.10 36.10 -4.41
C GLU A 310 -0.30 34.71 -3.90
N SER A 311 0.64 33.77 -3.93
CA SER A 311 0.44 32.42 -3.37
C SER A 311 1.50 32.11 -2.33
N GLU A 312 1.06 31.56 -1.21
CA GLU A 312 1.90 31.14 -0.08
C GLU A 312 1.62 29.68 0.25
N TRP A 313 2.68 28.93 0.58
CA TRP A 313 2.57 27.54 1.03
C TRP A 313 2.83 27.48 2.53
N LEU A 314 1.87 26.93 3.26
CA LEU A 314 2.03 26.61 4.67
C LEU A 314 2.14 25.10 4.82
N THR A 315 3.28 24.63 5.33
CA THR A 315 3.48 23.22 5.68
C THR A 315 3.45 23.07 7.20
N GLU A 316 2.49 22.31 7.68
CA GLU A 316 2.34 21.96 9.09
C GLU A 316 2.88 20.56 9.34
N ARG A 317 3.71 20.41 10.37
CA ARG A 317 4.18 19.11 10.87
C ARG A 317 3.35 18.71 12.07
N PHE A 318 2.85 17.49 12.07
CA PHE A 318 2.09 16.95 13.19
C PHE A 318 2.29 15.43 13.28
N THR A 319 1.72 14.83 14.32
CA THR A 319 1.85 13.40 14.59
C THR A 319 0.49 12.72 14.46
N VAL A 320 0.47 11.53 13.86
CA VAL A 320 -0.70 10.65 13.81
C VAL A 320 -0.39 9.37 14.56
N ILE A 321 -1.28 8.96 15.47
CA ILE A 321 -1.13 7.70 16.20
C ILE A 321 -1.59 6.54 15.31
N ALA A 322 -0.80 5.46 15.27
CA ALA A 322 -1.13 4.27 14.51
C ALA A 322 -2.33 3.52 15.10
N THR A 323 -3.31 3.19 14.26
CA THR A 323 -4.57 2.57 14.68
C THR A 323 -4.65 1.13 14.18
N ASN A 324 -4.99 0.20 15.08
CA ASN A 324 -5.18 -1.20 14.77
C ASN A 324 -6.44 -1.39 13.91
N PRO A 325 -6.35 -1.96 12.69
CA PRO A 325 -7.49 -2.12 11.80
C PRO A 325 -8.51 -3.16 12.30
N LYS A 326 -8.15 -4.02 13.25
CA LYS A 326 -9.06 -5.03 13.83
C LYS A 326 -9.94 -4.47 14.94
N THR A 327 -9.37 -3.62 15.79
CA THR A 327 -10.06 -3.09 16.99
C THR A 327 -10.49 -1.64 16.84
N ASN A 328 -9.98 -0.93 15.83
CA ASN A 328 -10.15 0.51 15.61
C ASN A 328 -9.61 1.39 16.77
N ASN A 329 -8.80 0.81 17.66
CA ASN A 329 -8.12 1.49 18.75
C ASN A 329 -6.65 1.74 18.40
N PRO A 330 -5.99 2.76 18.98
CA PRO A 330 -4.55 2.91 18.91
C PRO A 330 -3.79 1.65 19.34
N TYR A 331 -2.68 1.34 18.68
CA TYR A 331 -1.76 0.35 19.22
C TYR A 331 -1.13 0.85 20.51
N PHE A 332 -1.22 0.05 21.56
CA PHE A 332 -0.65 0.34 22.87
C PHE A 332 0.50 -0.64 23.17
N PHE A 333 1.65 -0.08 23.55
CA PHE A 333 2.89 -0.80 23.77
C PHE A 333 3.36 -0.70 25.22
N GLU A 334 3.63 -1.83 25.83
CA GLU A 334 4.41 -1.93 27.06
C GLU A 334 5.88 -2.19 26.69
N HIS A 335 6.70 -1.16 26.75
CA HIS A 335 8.10 -1.24 26.36
C HIS A 335 8.94 -1.85 27.49
N VAL A 336 9.78 -2.81 27.11
CA VAL A 336 10.75 -3.46 28.01
C VAL A 336 12.15 -3.28 27.44
N ASN A 337 13.09 -2.84 28.27
CA ASN A 337 14.52 -2.89 27.98
C ASN A 337 15.22 -3.60 29.13
N LEU A 338 15.63 -4.85 28.91
CA LEU A 338 16.07 -5.72 29.99
C LEU A 338 17.29 -5.15 30.72
N GLY A 339 17.19 -5.05 32.05
CA GLY A 339 18.23 -4.47 32.91
C GLY A 339 18.16 -2.95 33.08
N ALA A 340 17.19 -2.26 32.46
CA ALA A 340 16.91 -0.86 32.78
C ALA A 340 16.43 -0.71 34.23
N GLY A 341 16.81 0.39 34.89
CA GLY A 341 16.48 0.63 36.30
C GLY A 341 15.12 1.32 36.48
N GLY A 342 14.06 0.53 36.71
CA GLY A 342 12.69 1.05 36.86
C GLY A 342 12.13 1.67 35.57
N GLY A 343 10.81 1.77 35.49
CA GLY A 343 10.13 2.27 34.29
C GLY A 343 8.62 2.34 34.48
N ASP A 344 7.94 3.01 33.57
CA ASP A 344 6.48 3.14 33.51
C ASP A 344 5.89 2.53 32.22
N GLY A 345 6.68 1.74 31.49
CA GLY A 345 6.26 1.04 30.27
C GLY A 345 6.31 1.90 29.00
N THR A 346 6.59 3.20 29.13
CA THR A 346 6.79 4.08 27.97
C THR A 346 8.10 3.80 27.25
N PHE A 347 8.20 4.20 25.98
CA PHE A 347 9.42 4.07 25.20
C PHE A 347 10.60 4.82 25.83
N GLU A 348 10.35 5.98 26.44
CA GLU A 348 11.36 6.81 27.10
C GLU A 348 11.79 6.25 28.47
N ARG A 349 10.90 5.51 29.15
CA ARG A 349 11.15 4.89 30.46
C ARG A 349 10.63 3.44 30.49
N PRO A 350 11.25 2.55 29.70
CA PRO A 350 10.77 1.17 29.56
C PRO A 350 10.95 0.40 30.87
N TYR A 351 10.14 -0.63 31.07
CA TYR A 351 10.33 -1.56 32.18
C TYR A 351 11.69 -2.27 32.07
N GLY A 352 12.30 -2.51 33.24
CA GLY A 352 13.58 -3.21 33.35
C GLY A 352 13.49 -4.72 33.24
N THR A 353 12.31 -5.28 33.47
CA THR A 353 12.05 -6.72 33.42
C THR A 353 10.82 -7.02 32.57
N LEU A 354 10.78 -8.22 31.97
CA LEU A 354 9.59 -8.67 31.26
C LEU A 354 8.39 -8.84 32.21
N GLN A 355 8.61 -9.34 33.42
CA GLN A 355 7.53 -9.62 34.36
C GLN A 355 6.78 -8.34 34.77
N ASP A 356 7.48 -7.21 34.93
CA ASP A 356 6.84 -5.93 35.26
C ASP A 356 5.85 -5.50 34.16
N ALA A 357 6.22 -5.66 32.89
CA ALA A 357 5.33 -5.38 31.76
C ALA A 357 4.16 -6.36 31.69
N LEU A 358 4.40 -7.67 31.89
CA LEU A 358 3.34 -8.69 31.87
C LEU A 358 2.31 -8.49 33.01
N ASN A 359 2.72 -7.92 34.15
CA ASN A 359 1.83 -7.64 35.27
C ASN A 359 0.83 -6.52 35.00
N VAL A 360 1.12 -5.62 34.05
CA VAL A 360 0.26 -4.48 33.69
C VAL A 360 -0.43 -4.64 32.33
N ALA A 361 0.10 -5.50 31.46
CA ALA A 361 -0.43 -5.74 30.13
C ALA A 361 -1.88 -6.22 30.19
N THR A 362 -2.75 -5.57 29.41
CA THR A 362 -4.16 -5.91 29.24
C THR A 362 -4.45 -6.39 27.82
N ALA A 363 -5.67 -6.85 27.57
CA ALA A 363 -6.08 -7.30 26.24
C ALA A 363 -5.76 -6.26 25.14
N ASP A 364 -5.35 -6.73 23.97
CA ASP A 364 -4.89 -5.97 22.80
C ASP A 364 -3.56 -5.22 22.97
N ASN A 365 -2.91 -5.30 24.14
CA ASN A 365 -1.59 -4.66 24.34
C ASN A 365 -0.48 -5.45 23.63
N ILE A 366 0.58 -4.73 23.27
CA ILE A 366 1.82 -5.31 22.74
C ILE A 366 2.92 -5.12 23.78
N VAL A 367 3.45 -6.20 24.33
CA VAL A 367 4.67 -6.15 25.15
C VAL A 367 5.87 -6.23 24.20
N TYR A 368 6.64 -5.14 24.10
CA TYR A 368 7.71 -5.01 23.12
C TYR A 368 9.10 -4.96 23.76
N VAL A 369 9.88 -6.02 23.54
CA VAL A 369 11.07 -6.34 24.34
C VAL A 369 12.37 -6.07 23.58
N GLN A 370 13.21 -5.22 24.15
CA GLN A 370 14.61 -5.03 23.79
C GLN A 370 15.51 -5.92 24.64
N PRO A 371 16.56 -6.53 24.05
CA PRO A 371 17.40 -7.50 24.74
C PRO A 371 18.21 -6.91 25.90
N GLY A 372 18.57 -5.63 25.88
CA GLY A 372 19.29 -4.97 26.99
C GLY A 372 20.49 -5.76 27.51
N THR A 373 20.68 -5.84 28.83
CA THR A 373 21.75 -6.64 29.46
C THR A 373 21.40 -8.11 29.67
N ASN A 374 20.17 -8.53 29.32
CA ASN A 374 19.57 -9.85 29.50
C ASN A 374 20.27 -10.81 30.49
N LEU A 375 19.90 -10.76 31.77
CA LEU A 375 20.42 -11.69 32.78
C LEU A 375 19.77 -13.09 32.73
N GLY A 376 18.84 -13.33 31.79
CA GLY A 376 17.97 -14.48 31.70
C GLY A 376 16.59 -14.19 32.31
N ILE A 377 15.54 -14.37 31.50
CA ILE A 377 14.14 -14.20 31.92
C ILE A 377 13.65 -15.54 32.51
N SER A 378 13.09 -15.55 33.72
CA SER A 378 12.48 -16.76 34.32
C SER A 378 11.21 -17.21 33.58
N SER A 379 10.63 -18.36 33.93
CA SER A 379 9.32 -18.79 33.40
C SER A 379 8.23 -17.75 33.62
N PHE A 380 7.31 -17.61 32.67
CA PHE A 380 6.17 -16.68 32.73
C PHE A 380 4.98 -17.17 31.90
N THR A 381 3.83 -16.51 32.08
CA THR A 381 2.64 -16.70 31.26
C THR A 381 2.36 -15.44 30.44
N VAL A 382 2.09 -15.60 29.15
CA VAL A 382 1.58 -14.52 28.30
C VAL A 382 0.07 -14.38 28.56
N PRO A 383 -0.43 -13.22 29.02
CA PRO A 383 -1.86 -13.03 29.25
C PRO A 383 -2.69 -13.14 27.96
N ASP A 384 -3.98 -13.42 28.12
CA ASP A 384 -4.90 -13.50 26.98
C ASP A 384 -4.93 -12.19 26.18
N SER A 385 -5.01 -12.33 24.86
CA SER A 385 -5.08 -11.23 23.89
C SER A 385 -3.88 -10.27 23.92
N VAL A 386 -2.73 -10.71 24.46
CA VAL A 386 -1.47 -9.96 24.44
C VAL A 386 -0.54 -10.48 23.35
N GLN A 387 0.11 -9.55 22.64
CA GLN A 387 1.21 -9.88 21.74
C GLN A 387 2.54 -9.62 22.44
N LEU A 388 3.36 -10.66 22.60
CA LEU A 388 4.71 -10.58 23.13
C LEU A 388 5.70 -10.62 21.96
N LEU A 389 6.31 -9.47 21.66
CA LEU A 389 7.20 -9.29 20.52
C LEU A 389 8.58 -8.83 21.00
N SER A 390 9.65 -9.35 20.42
CA SER A 390 10.99 -8.80 20.63
C SER A 390 11.46 -7.97 19.43
N THR A 391 12.49 -7.15 19.66
CA THR A 391 13.23 -6.42 18.61
C THR A 391 14.15 -7.31 17.78
N GLY A 392 14.33 -8.58 18.13
CA GLY A 392 15.25 -9.50 17.46
C GLY A 392 14.96 -9.67 15.97
N PRO A 393 13.85 -10.32 15.58
CA PRO A 393 13.43 -10.40 14.19
C PRO A 393 12.80 -9.08 13.72
N VAL A 394 12.63 -8.94 12.41
CA VAL A 394 11.82 -7.86 11.82
C VAL A 394 10.37 -8.02 12.28
N GLN A 395 9.77 -6.96 12.80
CA GLN A 395 8.39 -6.95 13.28
C GLN A 395 7.58 -5.94 12.49
N GLN A 396 6.39 -6.35 12.03
CA GLN A 396 5.50 -5.52 11.24
C GLN A 396 4.08 -5.57 11.81
N LEU A 397 3.35 -4.46 11.69
CA LEU A 397 1.94 -4.36 12.02
C LEU A 397 1.18 -3.71 10.87
N ASP A 398 -0.05 -4.15 10.66
CA ASP A 398 -0.98 -3.48 9.76
C ASP A 398 -1.65 -2.31 10.49
N THR A 399 -1.81 -1.17 9.85
CA THR A 399 -2.47 0.01 10.45
C THR A 399 -3.56 0.53 9.51
N ILE A 400 -4.54 1.26 10.05
CA ILE A 400 -5.55 1.96 9.22
C ILE A 400 -4.86 2.96 8.27
N GLN A 401 -3.79 3.59 8.74
CA GLN A 401 -3.03 4.61 8.02
C GLN A 401 -2.18 4.02 6.87
N GLN A 402 -1.63 2.82 7.08
CA GLN A 402 -0.76 2.12 6.13
C GLN A 402 -0.84 0.61 6.35
N ALA A 403 -1.03 -0.12 5.24
CA ALA A 403 -1.31 -1.56 5.26
C ALA A 403 -0.24 -2.43 5.95
N SER A 404 1.03 -2.02 5.96
CA SER A 404 2.09 -2.71 6.71
C SER A 404 3.17 -1.71 7.11
N VAL A 405 3.52 -1.71 8.39
CA VAL A 405 4.44 -0.76 9.02
C VAL A 405 5.49 -1.54 9.79
N LEU A 406 6.76 -1.24 9.52
CA LEU A 406 7.89 -1.76 10.30
C LEU A 406 7.91 -1.13 11.68
N LEU A 407 8.00 -1.97 12.72
CA LEU A 407 8.18 -1.46 14.09
C LEU A 407 9.60 -0.92 14.26
N PRO A 408 9.76 0.28 14.85
CA PRO A 408 11.08 0.83 15.17
C PRO A 408 11.91 -0.15 16.01
N LEU A 409 13.22 -0.18 15.77
CA LEU A 409 14.19 -1.07 16.44
C LEU A 409 14.07 -2.57 16.14
N SER A 410 13.08 -3.03 15.38
CA SER A 410 13.00 -4.44 14.98
C SER A 410 14.13 -4.85 14.01
N GLY A 411 14.43 -6.15 13.94
CA GLY A 411 15.53 -6.67 13.12
C GLY A 411 16.91 -6.58 13.77
N ALA A 412 16.99 -6.37 15.08
CA ALA A 412 18.25 -6.28 15.83
C ALA A 412 19.08 -7.58 15.84
N SER A 413 18.49 -8.71 15.43
CA SER A 413 19.11 -10.05 15.36
C SER A 413 19.59 -10.62 16.70
N VAL A 414 19.28 -9.97 17.82
CA VAL A 414 19.56 -10.44 19.18
C VAL A 414 18.24 -10.81 19.85
N LEU A 415 18.06 -12.11 20.16
CA LEU A 415 16.85 -12.61 20.80
C LEU A 415 16.97 -12.52 22.33
N PRO A 416 15.97 -11.99 23.05
CA PRO A 416 15.96 -12.09 24.51
C PRO A 416 15.91 -13.56 24.97
N GLN A 417 16.85 -13.97 25.83
CA GLN A 417 16.91 -15.28 26.43
C GLN A 417 15.91 -15.45 27.59
N VAL A 418 15.09 -16.48 27.49
CA VAL A 418 14.25 -17.04 28.54
C VAL A 418 14.91 -18.32 29.05
N ARG A 419 15.03 -18.47 30.36
CA ARG A 419 15.57 -19.63 31.07
C ARG A 419 14.47 -20.32 31.88
N GLY A 420 13.54 -20.93 31.15
CA GLY A 420 12.32 -21.50 31.74
C GLY A 420 11.22 -21.69 30.70
N THR A 421 10.01 -21.99 31.16
CA THR A 421 8.85 -22.25 30.30
C THR A 421 8.08 -20.96 30.02
N VAL A 422 7.68 -20.77 28.77
CA VAL A 422 6.69 -19.77 28.37
C VAL A 422 5.32 -20.44 28.24
N THR A 423 4.37 -20.03 29.07
CA THR A 423 2.99 -20.50 29.00
C THR A 423 2.13 -19.52 28.20
N LEU A 424 1.33 -20.00 27.26
CA LEU A 424 0.50 -19.16 26.40
C LEU A 424 -0.95 -19.06 26.90
N GLY A 425 -1.52 -17.86 26.84
CA GLY A 425 -2.97 -17.61 26.92
C GLY A 425 -3.67 -17.60 25.56
N ASP A 426 -4.97 -17.33 25.58
CA ASP A 426 -5.82 -17.20 24.39
C ASP A 426 -5.46 -15.99 23.53
N ASN A 427 -5.62 -16.07 22.21
CA ASN A 427 -5.43 -14.95 21.28
C ASN A 427 -4.03 -14.30 21.37
N THR A 428 -3.01 -15.09 21.70
CA THR A 428 -1.65 -14.60 21.94
C THR A 428 -0.74 -14.73 20.72
N THR A 429 0.26 -13.86 20.68
CA THR A 429 1.41 -14.01 19.77
C THR A 429 2.69 -13.97 20.57
N ILE A 430 3.62 -14.90 20.32
CA ILE A 430 4.99 -14.81 20.78
C ILE A 430 5.96 -14.78 19.60
N SER A 431 6.87 -13.80 19.60
CA SER A 431 7.87 -13.70 18.55
C SER A 431 9.22 -13.16 18.99
N GLY A 432 10.28 -13.83 18.54
CA GLY A 432 11.65 -13.33 18.63
C GLY A 432 12.37 -13.64 19.93
N PHE A 433 12.05 -14.73 20.62
CA PHE A 433 12.69 -15.11 21.88
C PHE A 433 13.62 -16.31 21.71
N HIS A 434 14.70 -16.34 22.48
CA HIS A 434 15.49 -17.54 22.68
C HIS A 434 15.01 -18.21 23.96
N VAL A 435 14.21 -19.27 23.84
CA VAL A 435 13.67 -20.02 24.97
C VAL A 435 14.56 -21.24 25.22
N ASP A 436 15.39 -21.15 26.25
CA ASP A 436 16.32 -22.18 26.70
C ASP A 436 15.78 -22.83 27.98
N SER A 437 15.25 -24.06 27.87
CA SER A 437 14.42 -24.64 28.94
C SER A 437 14.91 -26.01 29.40
N PRO A 438 16.12 -26.13 29.96
CA PRO A 438 16.61 -27.39 30.47
C PRO A 438 15.70 -27.91 31.58
N GLY A 439 15.11 -29.09 31.37
CA GLY A 439 14.30 -29.78 32.37
C GLY A 439 12.79 -29.51 32.29
N THR A 440 12.31 -28.68 31.36
CA THR A 440 10.86 -28.45 31.14
C THR A 440 10.52 -28.27 29.66
N GLN A 441 9.22 -28.28 29.33
CA GLN A 441 8.72 -27.82 28.02
C GLN A 441 9.13 -26.35 27.82
N ALA A 442 9.52 -25.97 26.61
CA ALA A 442 9.97 -24.59 26.35
C ALA A 442 8.80 -23.62 26.14
N ILE A 443 7.96 -23.85 25.13
CA ILE A 443 6.73 -23.08 24.91
C ILE A 443 5.55 -24.03 25.07
N SER A 444 4.64 -23.73 25.99
CA SER A 444 3.53 -24.62 26.37
C SER A 444 2.19 -23.89 26.37
N GLY A 445 1.14 -24.58 25.92
CA GLY A 445 -0.23 -24.07 25.99
C GLY A 445 -1.24 -25.21 26.10
N ARG A 446 -2.28 -25.01 26.92
CA ARG A 446 -3.42 -25.94 27.04
C ARG A 446 -4.75 -25.20 26.97
N ASN A 447 -5.72 -25.76 26.24
CA ASN A 447 -7.09 -25.25 26.11
C ASN A 447 -7.13 -23.78 25.66
N LEU A 448 -6.48 -23.50 24.53
CA LEU A 448 -6.31 -22.15 23.99
C LEU A 448 -6.99 -21.98 22.63
N SER A 449 -7.27 -20.74 22.27
CA SER A 449 -7.83 -20.31 21.00
C SER A 449 -6.88 -19.33 20.33
N ASN A 450 -6.69 -19.46 19.02
CA ASN A 450 -5.98 -18.49 18.18
C ASN A 450 -4.57 -18.11 18.66
N VAL A 451 -3.55 -18.92 18.39
CA VAL A 451 -2.17 -18.61 18.79
C VAL A 451 -1.21 -18.51 17.62
N THR A 452 -0.24 -17.61 17.74
CA THR A 452 0.87 -17.48 16.80
C THR A 452 2.21 -17.55 17.52
N ILE A 453 3.02 -18.56 17.19
CA ILE A 453 4.38 -18.77 17.70
C ILE A 453 5.30 -18.62 16.51
N ARG A 454 6.11 -17.55 16.48
CA ARG A 454 6.97 -17.31 15.31
C ARG A 454 8.35 -16.75 15.59
N ASP A 455 9.31 -17.09 14.74
CA ASP A 455 10.66 -16.51 14.77
C ASP A 455 11.37 -16.71 16.13
N ASN A 456 11.06 -17.80 16.84
CA ASN A 456 11.70 -18.13 18.12
C ASN A 456 12.80 -19.16 17.94
N LEU A 457 13.83 -19.08 18.77
CA LEU A 457 14.83 -20.12 18.95
C LEU A 457 14.50 -20.88 20.24
N VAL A 458 14.21 -22.17 20.15
CA VAL A 458 13.94 -23.05 21.28
C VAL A 458 15.11 -24.03 21.42
N THR A 459 15.72 -24.09 22.61
CA THR A 459 16.85 -25.00 22.89
C THR A 459 16.67 -25.79 24.19
N ASN A 460 17.23 -27.00 24.21
CA ASN A 460 17.41 -27.82 25.41
C ASN A 460 16.11 -28.15 26.17
N ALA A 461 14.96 -28.15 25.50
CA ALA A 461 13.69 -28.50 26.13
C ALA A 461 13.68 -29.96 26.60
N LEU A 462 13.00 -30.23 27.72
CA LEU A 462 12.70 -31.57 28.20
C LEU A 462 11.23 -31.91 27.90
N GLY A 463 10.98 -33.04 27.24
CA GLY A 463 9.69 -33.39 26.66
C GLY A 463 9.58 -32.78 25.28
N GLU A 464 8.82 -31.69 25.15
CA GLU A 464 8.52 -31.03 23.89
C GLU A 464 9.11 -29.62 23.81
N GLY A 465 9.58 -29.23 22.62
CA GLY A 465 10.05 -27.87 22.38
C GLY A 465 8.89 -26.88 22.37
N ILE A 466 7.91 -27.14 21.50
CA ILE A 466 6.64 -26.41 21.44
C ILE A 466 5.52 -27.43 21.68
N PHE A 467 4.74 -27.23 22.74
CA PHE A 467 3.64 -28.10 23.13
C PHE A 467 2.33 -27.33 23.12
N LEU A 468 1.37 -27.75 22.29
CA LEU A 468 0.00 -27.23 22.32
C LEU A 468 -1.00 -28.37 22.47
N GLU A 469 -1.87 -28.27 23.47
CA GLU A 469 -2.96 -29.20 23.70
C GLU A 469 -4.31 -28.47 23.68
N ASN A 470 -5.26 -29.01 22.94
CA ASN A 470 -6.59 -28.45 22.72
C ASN A 470 -6.53 -26.99 22.25
N ALA A 471 -5.68 -26.73 21.26
CA ALA A 471 -5.52 -25.44 20.60
C ALA A 471 -6.48 -25.33 19.42
N ILE A 472 -7.53 -24.51 19.58
CA ILE A 472 -8.62 -24.35 18.61
C ILE A 472 -8.50 -23.02 17.83
N GLY A 473 -9.30 -22.90 16.76
CA GLY A 473 -9.26 -21.73 15.89
C GLY A 473 -7.96 -21.69 15.08
N ARG A 474 -7.37 -20.50 14.92
CA ARG A 474 -6.17 -20.30 14.08
C ARG A 474 -4.88 -20.55 14.86
N VAL A 475 -4.17 -21.64 14.56
CA VAL A 475 -2.89 -21.99 15.19
C VAL A 475 -1.76 -21.87 14.18
N ARG A 476 -0.79 -21.00 14.44
CA ARG A 476 0.34 -20.72 13.53
C ARG A 476 1.67 -20.94 14.25
N ILE A 477 2.49 -21.86 13.76
CA ILE A 477 3.85 -22.12 14.24
C ILE A 477 4.79 -21.88 13.06
N ILE A 478 5.44 -20.73 13.01
CA ILE A 478 6.09 -20.23 11.79
C ILE A 478 7.54 -19.82 12.05
N ASN A 479 8.48 -20.28 11.22
CA ASN A 479 9.88 -19.85 11.26
C ASN A 479 10.57 -20.01 12.63
N ASN A 480 10.18 -20.99 13.43
CA ASN A 480 10.88 -21.30 14.68
C ASN A 480 12.03 -22.26 14.41
N THR A 481 13.09 -22.16 15.20
CA THR A 481 14.15 -23.17 15.28
C THR A 481 14.00 -23.90 16.60
N VAL A 482 13.74 -25.20 16.58
CA VAL A 482 13.67 -26.06 17.77
C VAL A 482 14.85 -27.02 17.73
N LYS A 483 15.72 -26.97 18.75
CA LYS A 483 16.98 -27.70 18.77
C LYS A 483 17.22 -28.42 20.10
N GLY A 484 17.69 -29.66 20.01
CA GLY A 484 18.19 -30.38 21.20
C GLY A 484 17.10 -30.66 22.22
N THR A 485 15.87 -30.92 21.75
CA THR A 485 14.80 -31.42 22.60
C THR A 485 15.13 -32.83 23.06
N THR A 486 14.94 -33.11 24.35
CA THR A 486 15.28 -34.39 24.97
C THR A 486 14.10 -34.96 25.75
N ASN A 487 14.01 -36.27 25.86
CA ASN A 487 13.16 -36.98 26.81
C ASN A 487 14.05 -37.45 27.95
N GLY A 488 13.66 -37.21 29.20
CA GLY A 488 14.48 -37.51 30.39
C GLY A 488 14.96 -38.96 30.40
N THR A 489 16.15 -39.20 30.98
CA THR A 489 16.93 -40.44 30.84
C THR A 489 16.34 -41.72 31.48
N THR A 490 15.03 -41.84 31.69
CA THR A 490 14.43 -42.98 32.43
C THR A 490 12.99 -43.32 32.08
N VAL A 491 12.55 -43.18 30.83
CA VAL A 491 11.25 -43.76 30.42
C VAL A 491 11.49 -45.06 29.65
N PRO A 492 11.12 -46.24 30.19
CA PRO A 492 11.05 -47.45 29.39
C PRO A 492 10.02 -47.21 28.29
N ILE A 493 10.50 -47.15 27.05
CA ILE A 493 9.69 -47.02 25.83
C ILE A 493 8.77 -48.24 25.74
N ARG A 494 7.56 -48.12 26.28
CA ARG A 494 6.45 -49.03 26.03
C ARG A 494 5.26 -48.16 25.71
N PHE A 495 4.96 -47.96 24.43
CA PHE A 495 3.66 -47.62 23.84
C PHE A 495 2.52 -47.17 24.79
N THR A 496 2.74 -46.14 25.61
CA THR A 496 1.73 -45.61 26.53
C THR A 496 1.81 -44.08 26.51
N GLY A 497 1.06 -43.46 25.61
CA GLY A 497 0.54 -42.09 25.74
C GLY A 497 1.52 -40.89 25.81
N ASN A 498 2.82 -41.12 25.93
CA ASN A 498 3.85 -40.09 25.97
C ASN A 498 4.61 -40.16 24.65
N VAL A 499 4.11 -39.44 23.65
CA VAL A 499 4.86 -39.16 22.43
C VAL A 499 5.38 -37.74 22.59
N GLU A 500 6.69 -37.57 22.53
CA GLU A 500 7.33 -36.27 22.67
C GLU A 500 7.92 -35.85 21.33
N SER A 501 7.87 -34.55 21.01
CA SER A 501 8.38 -34.05 19.74
C SER A 501 8.94 -32.64 19.84
N GLY A 502 9.73 -32.23 18.85
CA GLY A 502 10.18 -30.85 18.75
C GLY A 502 8.99 -29.89 18.73
N ILE A 503 7.99 -30.20 17.91
CA ILE A 503 6.71 -29.48 17.84
C ILE A 503 5.56 -30.47 17.97
N PHE A 504 4.85 -30.41 19.09
CA PHE A 504 3.77 -31.33 19.45
C PHE A 504 2.43 -30.60 19.50
N ILE A 505 1.45 -31.10 18.74
CA ILE A 505 0.06 -30.63 18.76
C ILE A 505 -0.88 -31.78 19.08
N ARG A 506 -1.74 -31.60 20.08
CA ARG A 506 -2.78 -32.58 20.43
C ARG A 506 -4.14 -31.92 20.58
N ASN A 507 -5.12 -32.29 19.75
CA ASN A 507 -6.47 -31.75 19.86
C ASN A 507 -7.51 -32.86 20.01
N ASN A 508 -8.23 -32.83 21.12
CA ASN A 508 -9.36 -33.72 21.40
C ASN A 508 -10.71 -32.98 21.42
N ILE A 509 -10.70 -31.67 21.16
CA ILE A 509 -11.88 -30.80 21.16
C ILE A 509 -11.81 -29.74 20.07
N GLY A 510 -12.98 -29.26 19.66
CA GLY A 510 -13.17 -28.04 18.85
C GLY A 510 -12.52 -28.06 17.47
N PRO A 511 -12.78 -27.04 16.63
CA PRO A 511 -12.17 -26.96 15.31
C PRO A 511 -10.76 -26.36 15.34
N VAL A 512 -9.89 -26.80 14.42
CA VAL A 512 -8.51 -26.28 14.29
C VAL A 512 -8.13 -25.92 12.85
N ASP A 513 -7.54 -24.75 12.67
CA ASP A 513 -6.85 -24.30 11.45
C ASP A 513 -5.36 -24.21 11.76
N LEU A 514 -4.63 -25.31 11.57
CA LEU A 514 -3.23 -25.48 11.96
C LEU A 514 -2.30 -25.26 10.78
N THR A 515 -1.36 -24.32 10.94
CA THR A 515 -0.22 -24.13 10.02
C THR A 515 1.10 -24.25 10.79
N ILE A 516 1.93 -25.21 10.40
CA ILE A 516 3.32 -25.38 10.84
C ILE A 516 4.22 -25.16 9.63
N SER A 517 4.86 -24.00 9.52
CA SER A 517 5.58 -23.63 8.29
C SER A 517 6.94 -22.97 8.49
N GLY A 518 7.92 -23.35 7.67
CA GLY A 518 9.24 -22.72 7.67
C GLY A 518 10.05 -22.97 8.94
N ASN A 519 9.64 -23.93 9.79
CA ASN A 519 10.36 -24.24 11.01
C ASN A 519 11.57 -25.13 10.71
N THR A 520 12.58 -25.05 11.58
CA THR A 520 13.70 -25.99 11.62
C THR A 520 13.61 -26.80 12.91
N VAL A 521 13.54 -28.13 12.83
CA VAL A 521 13.64 -29.02 14.00
C VAL A 521 14.91 -29.85 13.84
N GLU A 522 15.85 -29.73 14.77
CA GLU A 522 17.18 -30.32 14.59
C GLU A 522 17.85 -30.86 15.86
N ASP A 523 18.78 -31.79 15.66
CA ASP A 523 19.75 -32.24 16.65
C ASP A 523 19.11 -32.73 17.97
N ASN A 524 17.96 -33.39 17.89
CA ASN A 524 17.32 -34.03 19.04
C ASN A 524 18.07 -35.35 19.33
N PRO A 525 18.83 -35.44 20.44
CA PRO A 525 19.78 -36.53 20.64
C PRO A 525 19.09 -37.84 21.04
N SER A 526 19.68 -38.95 20.59
CA SER A 526 19.40 -40.29 21.14
C SER A 526 19.87 -40.37 22.61
N PRO A 527 19.19 -41.12 23.51
CA PRO A 527 18.11 -42.09 23.27
C PRO A 527 16.69 -41.50 23.39
N SER A 528 16.52 -40.19 23.25
CA SER A 528 15.21 -39.57 23.41
C SER A 528 14.34 -39.87 22.17
N ALA A 529 13.20 -40.54 22.36
CA ALA A 529 12.22 -40.81 21.31
C ALA A 529 11.45 -39.51 20.98
N ILE A 530 12.14 -38.53 20.38
CA ILE A 530 11.60 -37.22 20.04
C ILE A 530 11.36 -37.12 18.53
N ASP A 531 10.10 -37.07 18.13
CA ASP A 531 9.74 -36.82 16.73
C ASP A 531 10.06 -35.36 16.34
N GLY A 532 10.16 -35.09 15.05
CA GLY A 532 10.37 -33.73 14.57
C GLY A 532 9.13 -32.87 14.82
N ILE A 533 8.04 -33.25 14.15
CA ILE A 533 6.72 -32.63 14.27
C ILE A 533 5.70 -33.73 14.50
N GLU A 534 4.87 -33.60 15.52
CA GLU A 534 3.75 -34.50 15.75
C GLU A 534 2.42 -33.74 15.81
N VAL A 535 1.41 -34.26 15.09
CA VAL A 535 0.04 -33.79 15.18
C VAL A 535 -0.90 -34.95 15.47
N SER A 536 -1.47 -34.94 16.67
CA SER A 536 -2.40 -35.95 17.17
C SER A 536 -3.80 -35.35 17.33
N ILE A 537 -4.79 -35.87 16.60
CA ILE A 537 -6.18 -35.40 16.66
C ILE A 537 -7.09 -36.59 16.96
N CYS A 538 -7.79 -36.53 18.10
CA CYS A 538 -8.67 -37.60 18.58
C CYS A 538 -7.98 -38.97 18.70
N LEU A 539 -6.74 -39.01 19.21
CA LEU A 539 -5.94 -40.23 19.33
C LEU A 539 -6.71 -41.37 20.03
N ASN A 540 -6.51 -42.63 19.64
CA ASN A 540 -7.34 -43.77 20.07
C ASN A 540 -7.50 -43.95 21.60
N PHE A 541 -6.49 -43.59 22.40
CA PHE A 541 -6.57 -43.67 23.87
C PHE A 541 -7.37 -42.52 24.51
N GLU A 542 -7.61 -41.44 23.75
CA GLU A 542 -8.45 -40.30 24.12
C GLU A 542 -9.35 -39.88 22.94
N PRO A 543 -10.33 -40.72 22.57
CA PRO A 543 -11.19 -40.44 21.42
C PRO A 543 -12.02 -39.19 21.67
N CYS A 544 -12.25 -38.40 20.62
CA CYS A 544 -13.09 -37.23 20.72
C CYS A 544 -14.54 -37.62 21.03
N SER A 545 -15.13 -36.97 22.03
CA SER A 545 -16.53 -37.14 22.44
C SER A 545 -17.53 -36.59 21.40
N SER A 546 -17.05 -35.74 20.48
CA SER A 546 -17.81 -35.17 19.38
C SER A 546 -16.91 -34.96 18.15
N PRO A 547 -17.46 -34.84 16.93
CA PRO A 547 -16.65 -34.63 15.75
C PRO A 547 -15.74 -33.40 15.82
N VAL A 548 -14.43 -33.59 15.61
CA VAL A 548 -13.43 -32.52 15.52
C VAL A 548 -13.12 -32.27 14.06
N GLN A 549 -13.37 -31.05 13.59
CA GLN A 549 -13.13 -30.64 12.20
C GLN A 549 -11.90 -29.74 12.11
N GLY A 550 -11.11 -29.86 11.05
CA GLY A 550 -9.99 -28.94 10.90
C GLY A 550 -9.23 -29.04 9.60
N THR A 551 -8.25 -28.17 9.49
CA THR A 551 -7.22 -28.21 8.45
C THR A 551 -5.85 -28.28 9.11
N VAL A 552 -4.93 -29.02 8.46
CA VAL A 552 -3.55 -29.17 8.92
C VAL A 552 -2.62 -28.93 7.75
N GLN A 553 -1.71 -27.98 7.88
CA GLN A 553 -0.72 -27.63 6.87
C GLN A 553 0.68 -27.66 7.47
N ILE A 554 1.53 -28.58 7.00
CA ILE A 554 2.94 -28.71 7.39
C ILE A 554 3.79 -28.39 6.16
N LEU A 555 4.30 -27.16 6.10
CA LEU A 555 4.82 -26.57 4.86
C LEU A 555 6.28 -26.10 5.00
N ASN A 556 7.14 -26.51 4.07
CA ASN A 556 8.49 -25.95 3.95
C ASN A 556 9.34 -26.03 5.23
N ASN A 557 9.14 -27.05 6.06
CA ASN A 557 9.95 -27.26 7.26
C ASN A 557 11.23 -28.03 6.93
N THR A 558 12.28 -27.79 7.71
CA THR A 558 13.52 -28.55 7.68
C THR A 558 13.63 -29.38 8.95
N ILE A 559 13.74 -30.70 8.83
CA ILE A 559 13.78 -31.62 9.98
C ILE A 559 14.99 -32.51 9.80
N ARG A 560 15.93 -32.51 10.75
CA ARG A 560 17.14 -33.31 10.60
C ARG A 560 17.83 -33.72 11.88
N ASN A 561 18.64 -34.77 11.78
CA ASN A 561 19.45 -35.28 12.89
C ASN A 561 18.58 -35.62 14.12
N LEU A 562 17.53 -36.41 13.88
CA LEU A 562 16.66 -36.90 14.95
C LEU A 562 17.09 -38.32 15.32
N GLY A 563 17.70 -38.46 16.50
CA GLY A 563 18.30 -39.72 16.94
C GLY A 563 19.62 -40.06 16.23
N ASN A 564 20.12 -41.28 16.47
CA ASN A 564 21.38 -41.75 15.87
C ASN A 564 21.11 -42.62 14.64
N PHE A 565 21.39 -42.10 13.44
CA PHE A 565 21.59 -42.93 12.26
C PHE A 565 23.01 -43.50 12.30
N SER A 566 23.18 -44.77 12.64
CA SER A 566 24.49 -45.42 12.55
C SER A 566 24.66 -46.04 11.15
N ASP A 567 25.26 -45.28 10.25
CA ASP A 567 25.85 -45.82 9.01
C ASP A 567 27.18 -46.50 9.36
N SER A 568 27.23 -47.83 9.25
CA SER A 568 28.51 -48.53 9.30
C SER A 568 28.65 -49.66 8.28
N SER A 569 27.80 -49.76 7.25
CA SER A 569 28.03 -50.74 6.16
C SER A 569 27.11 -50.65 4.93
N GLY A 570 26.36 -49.58 4.68
CA GLY A 570 25.47 -49.55 3.50
C GLY A 570 24.29 -50.55 3.57
N GLY A 571 24.06 -51.13 4.73
CA GLY A 571 22.80 -51.77 5.13
C GLY A 571 22.25 -50.99 6.30
N VAL A 572 20.97 -50.61 6.21
CA VAL A 572 20.31 -49.90 7.29
C VAL A 572 20.17 -50.81 8.49
N SER A 573 20.92 -50.48 9.55
CA SER A 573 20.79 -51.14 10.85
C SER A 573 19.46 -50.70 11.47
N THR A 574 18.49 -51.60 11.54
CA THR A 574 17.38 -51.45 12.49
C THR A 574 18.01 -51.33 13.86
N SER A 575 17.82 -50.19 14.53
CA SER A 575 18.43 -49.98 15.83
C SER A 575 17.91 -51.06 16.79
N SER A 576 18.80 -51.94 17.24
CA SER A 576 18.52 -52.90 18.31
C SER A 576 18.33 -52.21 19.67
N SER A 577 18.40 -50.88 19.71
CA SER A 577 18.21 -50.03 20.89
C SER A 577 16.78 -49.48 21.05
N GLY A 578 15.83 -49.74 20.14
CA GLY A 578 14.39 -49.55 20.40
C GLY A 578 13.89 -48.10 20.57
N VAL A 579 14.71 -47.10 20.21
CA VAL A 579 14.28 -45.70 20.14
C VAL A 579 13.99 -45.40 18.68
N ARG A 580 12.74 -45.00 18.40
CA ARG A 580 12.22 -44.70 17.07
C ARG A 580 11.72 -43.26 17.08
N THR A 581 12.16 -42.47 16.11
CA THR A 581 11.72 -41.08 15.95
C THR A 581 11.38 -40.80 14.52
N ASP A 582 10.16 -40.35 14.30
CA ASP A 582 9.68 -39.93 12.99
C ASP A 582 10.06 -38.47 12.72
N GLY A 583 10.23 -38.14 11.45
CA GLY A 583 10.41 -36.75 11.04
C GLY A 583 9.11 -35.97 11.26
N ILE A 584 8.02 -36.48 10.69
CA ILE A 584 6.66 -35.96 10.87
C ILE A 584 5.75 -37.13 11.19
N ASP A 585 5.09 -37.12 12.36
CA ASP A 585 4.07 -38.11 12.71
C ASP A 585 2.69 -37.44 12.82
N ILE A 586 1.69 -38.08 12.20
CA ILE A 586 0.31 -37.59 12.17
C ILE A 586 -0.62 -38.72 12.57
N ASN A 587 -1.35 -38.51 13.65
CA ASN A 587 -2.31 -39.48 14.16
C ASN A 587 -3.72 -38.88 14.14
N ILE A 588 -4.59 -39.36 13.25
CA ILE A 588 -5.98 -38.94 13.13
C ILE A 588 -6.89 -40.08 13.56
N GLY A 589 -7.50 -39.95 14.74
CA GLY A 589 -8.32 -41.00 15.33
C GLY A 589 -9.82 -40.77 15.22
N ASN A 590 -10.56 -41.44 16.09
CA ASN A 590 -12.00 -41.59 15.98
C ASN A 590 -12.73 -40.22 16.05
N ASN A 591 -13.72 -40.00 15.18
CA ASN A 591 -14.48 -38.75 15.02
C ASN A 591 -13.68 -37.52 14.51
N ALA A 592 -12.43 -37.66 14.08
CA ALA A 592 -11.69 -36.57 13.46
C ALA A 592 -12.01 -36.43 11.96
N GLN A 593 -12.27 -35.21 11.51
CA GLN A 593 -12.50 -34.85 10.10
C GLN A 593 -11.50 -33.76 9.67
N ILE A 594 -10.40 -34.14 9.02
CA ILE A 594 -9.32 -33.23 8.63
C ILE A 594 -9.26 -33.05 7.12
N VAL A 595 -9.75 -31.91 6.66
CA VAL A 595 -9.90 -31.62 5.22
C VAL A 595 -9.59 -30.14 4.96
N PRO A 596 -8.45 -29.79 4.32
CA PRO A 596 -7.36 -30.67 3.89
C PRO A 596 -6.32 -30.95 5.01
N LEU A 597 -5.62 -32.09 4.87
CA LEU A 597 -4.33 -32.38 5.52
C LEU A 597 -3.22 -32.28 4.45
N THR A 598 -2.30 -31.34 4.58
CA THR A 598 -1.24 -31.10 3.58
C THR A 598 0.14 -31.13 4.22
N ILE A 599 1.03 -31.98 3.71
CA ILE A 599 2.45 -32.04 4.06
C ILE A 599 3.24 -31.76 2.78
N SER A 600 3.79 -30.56 2.65
CA SER A 600 4.45 -30.17 1.39
C SER A 600 5.70 -29.33 1.52
N GLY A 601 6.66 -29.55 0.62
CA GLY A 601 7.89 -28.76 0.53
C GLY A 601 8.87 -29.00 1.68
N ASN A 602 8.65 -30.03 2.50
CA ASN A 602 9.50 -30.29 3.66
C ASN A 602 10.78 -31.03 3.24
N THR A 603 11.87 -30.75 3.94
CA THR A 603 13.15 -31.45 3.79
C THR A 603 13.44 -32.21 5.08
N LEU A 604 13.52 -33.54 4.98
CA LEU A 604 13.82 -34.46 6.06
C LEU A 604 15.13 -35.18 5.76
N ASP A 605 16.11 -35.10 6.66
CA ASP A 605 17.41 -35.73 6.48
C ASP A 605 17.91 -36.35 7.80
N ASN A 606 18.45 -37.56 7.75
CA ASN A 606 19.04 -38.21 8.92
C ASN A 606 18.00 -38.44 10.05
N ILE A 607 17.03 -39.31 9.78
CA ILE A 607 15.88 -39.63 10.67
C ILE A 607 15.98 -41.07 11.15
N SER A 608 15.80 -41.32 12.45
CA SER A 608 16.04 -42.63 13.07
C SER A 608 14.92 -43.67 12.94
N ASP A 609 13.72 -43.27 12.50
CA ASP A 609 12.64 -44.17 12.11
C ASP A 609 12.06 -43.79 10.73
N SER A 610 10.77 -43.44 10.62
CA SER A 610 10.14 -43.06 9.37
C SER A 610 10.27 -41.57 9.08
N GLY A 611 10.34 -41.20 7.81
CA GLY A 611 10.36 -39.78 7.43
C GLY A 611 9.03 -39.13 7.77
N ILE A 612 7.96 -39.62 7.15
CA ILE A 612 6.59 -39.13 7.37
C ILE A 612 5.69 -40.32 7.70
N THR A 613 5.02 -40.28 8.85
CA THR A 613 3.98 -41.23 9.24
C THR A 613 2.60 -40.58 9.25
N LEU A 614 1.62 -41.32 8.73
CA LEU A 614 0.21 -40.95 8.68
C LEU A 614 -0.61 -42.14 9.16
N ALA A 615 -1.18 -42.03 10.35
CA ALA A 615 -2.08 -43.03 10.92
C ALA A 615 -3.52 -42.51 10.96
N PHE A 616 -4.44 -43.28 10.37
CA PHE A 616 -5.88 -42.99 10.36
C PHE A 616 -6.63 -44.13 11.01
N ASN A 617 -7.35 -43.84 12.09
CA ASN A 617 -8.03 -44.83 12.91
C ASN A 617 -9.52 -44.50 13.11
N GLY A 618 -10.31 -45.51 13.45
CA GLY A 618 -11.72 -45.37 13.81
C GLY A 618 -12.58 -44.71 12.73
N ASP A 619 -13.54 -43.86 13.07
CA ASP A 619 -14.38 -43.12 12.11
C ASP A 619 -13.70 -41.86 11.52
N SER A 620 -12.37 -41.84 11.43
CA SER A 620 -11.63 -40.71 10.85
C SER A 620 -11.95 -40.48 9.37
N GLN A 621 -11.98 -39.21 8.98
CA GLN A 621 -12.15 -38.77 7.60
C GLN A 621 -11.05 -37.76 7.27
N ALA A 622 -10.32 -37.99 6.18
CA ALA A 622 -9.32 -37.03 5.74
C ALA A 622 -9.12 -37.02 4.22
N ILE A 623 -8.74 -35.83 3.72
CA ILE A 623 -8.16 -35.66 2.38
C ILE A 623 -6.71 -35.22 2.60
N ALA A 624 -5.80 -36.18 2.49
CA ALA A 624 -4.38 -36.01 2.78
C ALA A 624 -3.56 -35.88 1.49
N THR A 625 -2.67 -34.89 1.46
CA THR A 625 -1.69 -34.70 0.37
C THR A 625 -0.28 -34.63 0.95
N VAL A 626 0.59 -35.55 0.54
CA VAL A 626 2.03 -35.55 0.81
C VAL A 626 2.75 -35.23 -0.48
N SER A 627 3.26 -34.01 -0.65
CA SER A 627 3.84 -33.61 -1.93
C SER A 627 5.07 -32.74 -1.90
N ASN A 628 5.95 -32.88 -2.90
CA ASN A 628 7.15 -32.06 -3.04
C ASN A 628 8.09 -32.12 -1.82
N ASN A 629 8.08 -33.22 -1.07
CA ASN A 629 9.00 -33.41 0.05
C ASN A 629 10.29 -34.08 -0.41
N VAL A 630 11.40 -33.78 0.27
CA VAL A 630 12.70 -34.39 0.05
C VAL A 630 13.08 -35.16 1.31
N LEU A 631 13.17 -36.49 1.22
CA LEU A 631 13.49 -37.38 2.33
C LEU A 631 14.80 -38.10 2.02
N ARG A 632 15.80 -37.96 2.90
CA ARG A 632 17.11 -38.58 2.75
C ARG A 632 17.54 -39.28 4.04
N LYS A 633 18.21 -40.42 3.92
CA LYS A 633 18.81 -41.15 5.06
C LYS A 633 17.80 -41.37 6.19
N VAL A 634 16.76 -42.12 5.87
CA VAL A 634 15.67 -42.46 6.79
C VAL A 634 15.84 -43.92 7.21
N ALA A 635 15.84 -44.23 8.50
CA ALA A 635 16.22 -45.57 8.96
C ALA A 635 15.12 -46.63 8.77
N ASP A 636 13.86 -46.25 8.61
CA ASP A 636 12.77 -47.18 8.30
C ASP A 636 12.08 -46.78 6.98
N HIS A 637 10.86 -46.25 7.02
CA HIS A 637 10.07 -45.93 5.84
C HIS A 637 10.26 -44.47 5.41
N GLY A 638 10.36 -44.18 4.11
CA GLY A 638 10.29 -42.79 3.63
C GLY A 638 8.93 -42.16 4.01
N VAL A 639 7.86 -42.65 3.39
CA VAL A 639 6.47 -42.29 3.75
C VAL A 639 5.72 -43.53 4.19
N SER A 640 5.15 -43.50 5.39
CA SER A 640 4.42 -44.58 6.04
C SER A 640 2.97 -44.17 6.24
N ILE A 641 2.05 -44.88 5.59
CA ILE A 641 0.61 -44.64 5.71
C ILE A 641 -0.04 -45.89 6.29
N VAL A 642 -0.81 -45.72 7.35
CA VAL A 642 -1.54 -46.77 8.03
C VAL A 642 -3.00 -46.36 8.20
N ILE A 643 -3.92 -47.19 7.72
CA ILE A 643 -5.36 -46.99 7.88
C ILE A 643 -5.95 -48.21 8.58
N GLN A 644 -6.55 -48.01 9.75
CA GLN A 644 -7.09 -49.07 10.60
C GLN A 644 -8.53 -48.81 11.01
N GLY A 645 -9.42 -49.73 10.66
CA GLY A 645 -10.80 -49.73 11.15
C GLY A 645 -11.02 -50.53 12.42
N ALA A 646 -12.29 -50.65 12.80
CA ALA A 646 -12.73 -51.48 13.91
C ALA A 646 -12.55 -52.98 13.65
N THR A 647 -12.12 -53.69 14.69
CA THR A 647 -12.05 -55.14 14.71
C THR A 647 -13.44 -55.74 14.90
N LEU A 648 -14.05 -56.24 13.83
CA LEU A 648 -15.34 -56.90 13.90
C LEU A 648 -15.16 -58.38 14.31
N GLY A 649 -15.36 -58.66 15.61
CA GLY A 649 -15.89 -59.93 16.11
C GLY A 649 -15.23 -61.22 15.63
N LEU A 650 -13.92 -61.38 15.80
CA LEU A 650 -13.25 -62.67 15.81
C LEU A 650 -12.54 -62.83 17.16
N GLY A 651 -12.89 -63.87 17.92
CA GLY A 651 -12.46 -64.05 19.30
C GLY A 651 -10.95 -63.91 19.50
N THR A 652 -10.56 -63.09 20.48
CA THR A 652 -9.23 -63.04 21.13
C THR A 652 -8.04 -63.30 20.20
N ILE A 653 -7.69 -62.32 19.37
CA ILE A 653 -6.34 -62.19 18.80
C ILE A 653 -5.54 -61.22 19.70
N PRO A 654 -4.44 -61.64 20.37
CA PRO A 654 -3.73 -60.84 21.39
C PRO A 654 -2.95 -59.60 20.90
N SER A 655 -3.19 -59.10 19.70
CA SER A 655 -2.41 -58.00 19.10
C SER A 655 -3.23 -56.90 18.43
N VAL A 656 -4.56 -56.98 18.54
CA VAL A 656 -5.45 -55.97 17.97
C VAL A 656 -6.00 -55.10 19.09
N ASP A 657 -5.83 -53.79 18.95
CA ASP A 657 -6.39 -52.81 19.87
C ASP A 657 -7.92 -52.78 19.73
N SER A 658 -8.61 -53.46 20.64
CA SER A 658 -10.07 -53.57 20.67
C SER A 658 -10.77 -52.25 20.98
N SER A 659 -10.03 -51.16 21.28
CA SER A 659 -10.58 -49.83 21.50
C SER A 659 -10.96 -49.10 20.21
N ILE A 660 -10.43 -49.51 19.05
CA ILE A 660 -10.71 -48.86 17.77
C ILE A 660 -12.11 -49.25 17.29
N GLN A 661 -13.00 -48.26 17.20
CA GLN A 661 -14.37 -48.39 16.70
C GLN A 661 -14.54 -47.52 15.46
N GLY A 662 -15.36 -47.93 14.49
CA GLY A 662 -15.61 -47.17 13.27
C GLY A 662 -14.97 -47.70 11.98
N THR A 663 -15.17 -46.97 10.88
CA THR A 663 -14.66 -47.27 9.54
C THR A 663 -14.00 -46.03 8.94
N PRO A 664 -12.66 -45.95 8.88
CA PRO A 664 -11.99 -44.76 8.39
C PRO A 664 -12.23 -44.63 6.89
N LYS A 665 -12.44 -43.39 6.43
CA LYS A 665 -12.68 -43.04 5.03
C LYS A 665 -11.69 -41.98 4.59
N VAL A 666 -10.63 -42.41 3.93
CA VAL A 666 -9.48 -41.54 3.66
C VAL A 666 -9.18 -41.46 2.17
N GLN A 667 -8.96 -40.25 1.68
CA GLN A 667 -8.38 -39.99 0.37
C GLN A 667 -6.94 -39.51 0.55
N ILE A 668 -5.98 -40.15 -0.13
CA ILE A 668 -4.55 -39.86 0.04
C ILE A 668 -3.89 -39.65 -1.32
N THR A 669 -3.15 -38.57 -1.47
CA THR A 669 -2.27 -38.33 -2.62
C THR A 669 -0.83 -38.19 -2.15
N VAL A 670 0.05 -39.08 -2.60
CA VAL A 670 1.50 -38.98 -2.40
C VAL A 670 2.13 -38.63 -3.74
N SER A 671 2.61 -37.40 -3.91
CA SER A 671 3.07 -36.94 -5.22
C SER A 671 4.33 -36.08 -5.26
N ALA A 672 5.13 -36.22 -6.31
CA ALA A 672 6.30 -35.37 -6.53
C ALA A 672 7.32 -35.38 -5.37
N ASN A 673 7.37 -36.45 -4.56
CA ASN A 673 8.36 -36.57 -3.49
C ASN A 673 9.66 -37.17 -4.04
N THR A 674 10.79 -36.75 -3.48
CA THR A 674 12.10 -37.37 -3.69
C THR A 674 12.49 -38.12 -2.42
N ILE A 675 12.57 -39.44 -2.50
CA ILE A 675 12.88 -40.32 -1.38
C ILE A 675 14.15 -41.09 -1.73
N ASP A 676 15.20 -40.89 -0.95
CA ASP A 676 16.50 -41.49 -1.22
C ASP A 676 17.13 -42.06 0.05
N THR A 677 17.58 -43.31 0.00
CA THR A 677 18.19 -44.02 1.14
C THR A 677 17.20 -44.22 2.29
N THR A 678 16.43 -45.31 2.23
CA THR A 678 15.56 -45.77 3.32
C THR A 678 15.94 -47.17 3.79
N GLY A 679 15.64 -47.51 5.05
CA GLY A 679 15.95 -48.83 5.58
C GLY A 679 15.07 -49.96 5.10
N THR A 680 13.83 -49.63 4.79
CA THR A 680 12.83 -50.61 4.37
C THR A 680 12.13 -50.08 3.11
N GLU A 681 10.89 -49.62 3.22
CA GLU A 681 10.11 -49.08 2.11
C GLU A 681 10.46 -47.62 1.80
N GLY A 682 10.42 -47.25 0.52
CA GLY A 682 10.33 -45.84 0.13
C GLY A 682 8.96 -45.27 0.49
N ILE A 683 7.91 -45.94 0.03
CA ILE A 683 6.51 -45.65 0.42
C ILE A 683 5.85 -46.93 0.90
N ARG A 684 5.37 -46.94 2.14
CA ARG A 684 4.52 -47.98 2.71
C ARG A 684 3.09 -47.49 2.80
N PHE A 685 2.16 -48.27 2.27
CA PHE A 685 0.73 -48.04 2.36
C PHE A 685 0.06 -49.29 2.91
N LYS A 686 -0.47 -49.22 4.13
CA LYS A 686 -1.09 -50.35 4.79
C LYS A 686 -2.52 -50.01 5.19
N THR A 687 -3.45 -50.86 4.78
CA THR A 687 -4.84 -50.81 5.24
C THR A 687 -5.21 -52.16 5.84
N HIS A 688 -5.83 -52.15 7.00
CA HIS A 688 -6.28 -53.37 7.69
C HIS A 688 -7.61 -53.14 8.41
N GLU A 689 -8.17 -54.22 8.95
CA GLU A 689 -9.51 -54.27 9.54
C GLU A 689 -10.59 -53.76 8.56
N ASN A 690 -11.64 -53.11 9.07
CA ASN A 690 -12.71 -52.53 8.26
C ASN A 690 -12.40 -51.08 7.87
N SER A 691 -11.64 -50.87 6.79
CA SER A 691 -11.23 -49.54 6.33
C SER A 691 -11.52 -49.27 4.86
N VAL A 692 -11.78 -48.01 4.51
CA VAL A 692 -12.05 -47.56 3.15
C VAL A 692 -11.03 -46.51 2.72
N SER A 693 -10.38 -46.73 1.59
CA SER A 693 -9.35 -45.80 1.09
C SER A 693 -9.41 -45.55 -0.41
N THR A 694 -9.03 -44.33 -0.81
CA THR A 694 -8.69 -43.98 -2.18
C THR A 694 -7.32 -43.34 -2.20
N THR A 695 -6.34 -44.01 -2.80
CA THR A 695 -4.93 -43.62 -2.74
C THR A 695 -4.37 -43.39 -4.13
N THR A 696 -3.68 -42.27 -4.34
CA THR A 696 -2.91 -41.98 -5.55
C THR A 696 -1.45 -41.77 -5.17
N ILE A 697 -0.54 -42.58 -5.71
CA ILE A 697 0.91 -42.44 -5.56
C ILE A 697 1.47 -42.08 -6.93
N THR A 698 1.88 -40.84 -7.14
CA THR A 698 2.26 -40.38 -8.48
C THR A 698 3.47 -39.47 -8.57
N ASN A 699 4.25 -39.61 -9.64
CA ASN A 699 5.37 -38.70 -9.93
C ASN A 699 6.43 -38.66 -8.81
N ASN A 700 6.58 -39.72 -8.01
CA ASN A 700 7.62 -39.79 -6.98
C ASN A 700 8.92 -40.35 -7.59
N THR A 701 10.05 -39.86 -7.09
CA THR A 701 11.38 -40.42 -7.36
C THR A 701 11.85 -41.14 -6.10
N ILE A 702 12.03 -42.45 -6.18
CA ILE A 702 12.37 -43.32 -5.04
C ILE A 702 13.66 -44.09 -5.39
N SER A 703 14.68 -43.98 -4.55
CA SER A 703 15.97 -44.63 -4.76
C SER A 703 16.57 -45.22 -3.49
N ASN A 704 17.36 -46.27 -3.66
CA ASN A 704 18.19 -46.86 -2.60
C ASN A 704 17.36 -47.29 -1.37
N THR A 705 16.34 -48.12 -1.60
CA THR A 705 15.42 -48.63 -0.58
C THR A 705 15.45 -50.15 -0.53
N ALA A 706 14.87 -50.80 0.49
CA ALA A 706 14.63 -52.25 0.40
C ALA A 706 13.48 -52.54 -0.59
N ILE A 707 12.36 -51.84 -0.46
CA ILE A 707 11.23 -51.89 -1.39
C ILE A 707 10.89 -50.47 -1.83
N GLY A 708 10.61 -50.24 -3.12
CA GLY A 708 10.23 -48.91 -3.61
C GLY A 708 8.89 -48.44 -3.05
N ILE A 709 7.82 -49.13 -3.44
CA ILE A 709 6.45 -48.93 -2.96
C ILE A 709 5.90 -50.27 -2.45
N ASN A 710 5.41 -50.32 -1.23
CA ASN A 710 4.75 -51.50 -0.65
C ASN A 710 3.32 -51.14 -0.23
N ALA A 711 2.32 -51.78 -0.85
CA ALA A 711 0.92 -51.59 -0.56
C ALA A 711 0.30 -52.90 -0.04
N GLU A 712 -0.24 -52.88 1.18
CA GLU A 712 -0.76 -54.05 1.88
C GLU A 712 -2.22 -53.85 2.31
N PHE A 713 -3.08 -54.80 1.94
CA PHE A 713 -4.53 -54.77 2.16
C PHE A 713 -4.96 -56.05 2.89
N LYS A 714 -5.49 -55.91 4.11
CA LYS A 714 -5.71 -57.04 5.04
C LYS A 714 -7.12 -57.01 5.66
N ASP A 715 -7.58 -58.15 6.13
CA ASP A 715 -8.88 -58.32 6.80
C ASP A 715 -10.10 -58.02 5.92
N ARG A 716 -10.67 -56.81 5.96
CA ARG A 716 -11.92 -56.45 5.26
C ARG A 716 -11.86 -55.08 4.59
N THR A 717 -10.69 -54.71 4.11
CA THR A 717 -10.46 -53.40 3.49
C THR A 717 -11.18 -53.27 2.15
N VAL A 718 -11.63 -52.05 1.83
CA VAL A 718 -12.13 -51.68 0.50
C VAL A 718 -11.31 -50.51 -0.01
N SER A 719 -10.45 -50.78 -0.98
CA SER A 719 -9.43 -49.82 -1.39
C SER A 719 -9.37 -49.64 -2.90
N THR A 720 -9.19 -48.38 -3.29
CA THR A 720 -8.90 -47.97 -4.66
C THR A 720 -7.51 -47.36 -4.68
N THR A 721 -6.58 -47.89 -5.48
CA THR A 721 -5.17 -47.46 -5.47
C THR A 721 -4.65 -47.24 -6.88
N THR A 722 -4.17 -46.02 -7.16
CA THR A 722 -3.50 -45.66 -8.41
C THR A 722 -2.02 -45.40 -8.13
N ILE A 723 -1.13 -46.11 -8.82
CA ILE A 723 0.32 -45.94 -8.74
C ILE A 723 0.79 -45.57 -10.15
N THR A 724 1.14 -44.30 -10.38
CA THR A 724 1.44 -43.84 -11.74
C THR A 724 2.59 -42.84 -11.87
N LYS A 725 3.39 -42.94 -12.93
CA LYS A 725 4.49 -42.01 -13.21
C LYS A 725 5.60 -41.98 -12.15
N ASN A 726 5.73 -43.02 -11.34
CA ASN A 726 6.82 -43.08 -10.35
C ASN A 726 8.10 -43.60 -11.00
N THR A 727 9.24 -43.04 -10.58
CA THR A 727 10.58 -43.54 -10.92
C THR A 727 11.15 -44.22 -9.69
N ILE A 728 11.42 -45.52 -9.78
CA ILE A 728 11.92 -46.36 -8.69
C ILE A 728 13.24 -46.97 -9.15
N SER A 729 14.30 -46.84 -8.35
CA SER A 729 15.62 -47.33 -8.70
C SER A 729 16.40 -47.92 -7.52
N ASN A 730 17.26 -48.90 -7.79
CA ASN A 730 18.19 -49.46 -6.81
C ASN A 730 17.49 -49.99 -5.54
N SER A 731 16.31 -50.61 -5.68
CA SER A 731 15.65 -51.27 -4.56
C SER A 731 16.23 -52.67 -4.34
N VAL A 732 16.53 -53.05 -3.09
CA VAL A 732 17.19 -54.32 -2.77
C VAL A 732 16.31 -55.55 -3.08
N ASP A 733 14.98 -55.44 -2.89
CA ASP A 733 14.04 -56.54 -3.07
C ASP A 733 13.02 -56.24 -4.17
N LYS A 734 12.06 -55.32 -3.96
CA LYS A 734 10.96 -55.09 -4.91
C LYS A 734 10.82 -53.63 -5.32
N GLY A 735 10.37 -53.38 -6.55
CA GLY A 735 10.07 -52.03 -7.03
C GLY A 735 8.71 -51.60 -6.50
N ILE A 736 7.64 -52.20 -7.03
CA ILE A 736 6.27 -52.01 -6.56
C ILE A 736 5.74 -53.34 -6.05
N ASN A 737 5.28 -53.37 -4.82
CA ASN A 737 4.65 -54.52 -4.20
C ASN A 737 3.20 -54.22 -3.83
N ILE A 738 2.27 -55.07 -4.27
CA ILE A 738 0.88 -55.08 -3.82
C ILE A 738 0.60 -56.45 -3.19
N GLU A 739 0.14 -56.46 -1.95
CA GLU A 739 -0.29 -57.65 -1.25
C GLU A 739 -1.73 -57.49 -0.73
N THR A 740 -2.60 -58.42 -1.09
CA THR A 740 -3.99 -58.48 -0.64
C THR A 740 -4.27 -59.83 -0.01
N LYS A 741 -5.04 -59.84 1.07
CA LYS A 741 -5.44 -61.07 1.76
C LYS A 741 -6.75 -60.90 2.53
N ASP A 742 -7.20 -62.04 3.05
CA ASP A 742 -8.40 -62.23 3.84
C ASP A 742 -9.66 -61.94 3.01
N SER A 743 -10.53 -61.01 3.42
CA SER A 743 -11.75 -60.62 2.69
C SER A 743 -11.65 -59.22 2.12
N SER A 744 -10.43 -58.76 1.82
CA SER A 744 -10.16 -57.43 1.26
C SER A 744 -10.53 -57.32 -0.22
N GLN A 745 -10.99 -56.14 -0.63
CA GLN A 745 -11.32 -55.78 -2.00
C GLN A 745 -10.42 -54.63 -2.48
N LEU A 746 -9.67 -54.88 -3.55
CA LEU A 746 -8.76 -53.91 -4.14
C LEU A 746 -9.09 -53.66 -5.61
N ARG A 747 -9.19 -52.39 -5.98
CA ARG A 747 -9.07 -51.92 -7.36
C ARG A 747 -7.75 -51.18 -7.51
N ALA A 748 -6.84 -51.71 -8.33
CA ALA A 748 -5.51 -51.16 -8.53
C ALA A 748 -5.29 -50.73 -9.99
N LEU A 749 -4.70 -49.56 -10.19
CA LEU A 749 -4.14 -49.12 -11.46
C LEU A 749 -2.64 -48.87 -11.28
N ILE A 750 -1.79 -49.61 -11.99
CA ILE A 750 -0.35 -49.42 -12.02
C ILE A 750 0.04 -49.03 -13.45
N GLU A 751 0.33 -47.75 -13.66
CA GLU A 751 0.48 -47.19 -15.00
C GLU A 751 1.69 -46.27 -15.16
N SER A 752 2.44 -46.39 -16.26
CA SER A 752 3.52 -45.45 -16.60
C SER A 752 4.62 -45.32 -15.54
N ASN A 753 4.90 -46.36 -14.76
CA ASN A 753 6.01 -46.35 -13.81
C ASN A 753 7.30 -46.84 -14.48
N MET A 754 8.43 -46.30 -14.02
CA MET A 754 9.77 -46.70 -14.43
C MET A 754 10.47 -47.37 -13.24
N VAL A 755 10.80 -48.65 -13.37
CA VAL A 755 11.45 -49.45 -12.30
C VAL A 755 12.78 -50.00 -12.82
N ILE A 756 13.87 -49.58 -12.21
CA ILE A 756 15.24 -49.81 -12.70
C ILE A 756 16.08 -50.49 -11.62
N ASN A 757 16.82 -51.55 -11.99
CA ASN A 757 17.85 -52.15 -11.11
C ASN A 757 17.30 -52.54 -9.72
N VAL A 758 16.34 -53.45 -9.70
CA VAL A 758 15.76 -53.98 -8.46
C VAL A 758 16.24 -55.42 -8.26
N GLY A 759 16.48 -55.85 -7.02
CA GLY A 759 17.12 -57.15 -6.75
C GLY A 759 16.23 -58.39 -7.00
N SER A 760 14.91 -58.25 -7.01
CA SER A 760 13.95 -59.34 -7.23
C SER A 760 12.84 -58.93 -8.22
N ASP A 761 11.61 -58.70 -7.75
CA ASP A 761 10.45 -58.41 -8.61
C ASP A 761 10.35 -56.89 -8.88
N GLY A 762 10.30 -56.49 -10.15
CA GLY A 762 10.06 -55.08 -10.51
C GLY A 762 8.68 -54.62 -10.07
N ILE A 763 7.65 -55.39 -10.42
CA ILE A 763 6.28 -55.22 -9.93
C ILE A 763 5.75 -56.58 -9.49
N ARG A 764 5.24 -56.68 -8.25
CA ARG A 764 4.59 -57.87 -7.70
C ARG A 764 3.15 -57.56 -7.27
N ILE A 765 2.21 -58.38 -7.71
CA ILE A 765 0.84 -58.44 -7.19
C ILE A 765 0.63 -59.82 -6.57
N LEU A 766 0.38 -59.87 -5.27
CA LEU A 766 0.10 -61.09 -4.53
C LEU A 766 -1.30 -61.01 -3.89
N ASP A 767 -2.16 -61.96 -4.23
CA ASP A 767 -3.44 -62.15 -3.56
C ASP A 767 -3.50 -63.56 -2.94
N ARG A 768 -3.53 -63.65 -1.61
CA ARG A 768 -3.42 -64.93 -0.88
C ARG A 768 -4.18 -64.90 0.44
N ASN A 769 -5.08 -65.86 0.63
CA ASN A 769 -5.77 -66.03 1.90
C ASN A 769 -5.14 -67.10 2.80
N LYS A 770 -5.34 -66.96 4.11
CA LYS A 770 -4.94 -67.98 5.09
C LYS A 770 -6.02 -69.04 5.31
N ASP A 771 -7.29 -68.64 5.26
CA ASP A 771 -8.45 -69.49 5.59
C ASP A 771 -9.49 -69.49 4.46
N ALA A 772 -10.75 -69.84 4.76
CA ALA A 772 -11.88 -69.81 3.81
C ALA A 772 -12.33 -68.39 3.39
N SER A 773 -11.47 -67.40 3.55
CA SER A 773 -11.71 -66.01 3.16
C SER A 773 -11.58 -65.81 1.64
N ASN A 774 -12.02 -64.65 1.15
CA ASN A 774 -12.41 -64.44 -0.24
C ASN A 774 -11.98 -63.08 -0.79
N SER A 775 -10.71 -62.74 -0.63
CA SER A 775 -10.11 -61.53 -1.20
C SER A 775 -10.33 -61.41 -2.72
N GLN A 776 -10.44 -60.16 -3.17
CA GLN A 776 -10.65 -59.83 -4.58
C GLN A 776 -9.78 -58.67 -5.02
N VAL A 777 -9.00 -58.87 -6.09
CA VAL A 777 -8.17 -57.84 -6.71
C VAL A 777 -8.58 -57.67 -8.17
N PHE A 778 -8.87 -56.43 -8.57
CA PHE A 778 -9.02 -56.01 -9.97
C PHE A 778 -7.86 -55.07 -10.29
N ALA A 779 -6.97 -55.47 -11.18
CA ALA A 779 -5.73 -54.75 -11.45
C ALA A 779 -5.55 -54.42 -12.94
N GLY A 780 -5.38 -53.14 -13.24
CA GLY A 780 -4.86 -52.66 -14.53
C GLY A 780 -3.36 -52.39 -14.43
N VAL A 781 -2.55 -53.08 -15.22
CA VAL A 781 -1.09 -52.91 -15.28
C VAL A 781 -0.68 -52.62 -16.71
N ARG A 782 -0.33 -51.36 -16.99
CA ARG A 782 -0.02 -50.91 -18.36
C ARG A 782 1.02 -49.82 -18.46
N LEU A 783 1.70 -49.74 -19.60
CA LEU A 783 2.66 -48.67 -19.92
C LEU A 783 3.85 -48.58 -18.94
N ASN A 784 4.14 -49.62 -18.15
CA ASN A 784 5.28 -49.62 -17.24
C ASN A 784 6.57 -50.04 -17.96
N ALA A 785 7.70 -49.46 -17.56
CA ALA A 785 9.03 -49.81 -18.04
C ALA A 785 9.86 -50.45 -16.92
N LEU A 786 10.18 -51.74 -17.07
CA LEU A 786 10.91 -52.56 -16.13
C LEU A 786 12.29 -52.91 -16.71
N THR A 787 13.35 -52.27 -16.20
CA THR A 787 14.72 -52.48 -16.68
C THR A 787 15.51 -53.34 -15.70
N SER A 788 15.86 -54.55 -16.16
CA SER A 788 16.49 -55.65 -15.43
C SER A 788 15.59 -56.28 -14.36
N ASN A 789 14.26 -56.27 -14.57
CA ASN A 789 13.29 -56.64 -13.55
C ASN A 789 12.09 -57.40 -14.14
N ASP A 790 11.56 -58.36 -13.37
CA ASP A 790 10.37 -59.14 -13.71
C ASP A 790 9.05 -58.42 -13.34
N PHE A 791 7.95 -58.85 -13.97
CA PHE A 791 6.61 -58.66 -13.44
C PHE A 791 6.10 -59.99 -12.87
N LYS A 792 5.42 -59.95 -11.71
CA LYS A 792 4.87 -61.16 -11.08
C LYS A 792 3.45 -60.94 -10.56
N ALA A 793 2.54 -61.84 -10.93
CA ALA A 793 1.18 -61.89 -10.40
C ALA A 793 0.89 -63.29 -9.84
N ILE A 794 0.48 -63.37 -8.58
CA ILE A 794 0.23 -64.64 -7.88
C ILE A 794 -1.14 -64.58 -7.20
N VAL A 795 -1.97 -65.60 -7.43
CA VAL A 795 -3.23 -65.82 -6.70
C VAL A 795 -3.27 -67.23 -6.11
N SER A 796 -3.69 -67.36 -4.85
CA SER A 796 -3.68 -68.63 -4.11
C SER A 796 -4.75 -68.68 -3.02
N ASN A 797 -5.13 -69.89 -2.56
CA ASN A 797 -6.08 -70.12 -1.46
C ASN A 797 -7.42 -69.35 -1.56
N ASN A 798 -8.34 -69.78 -2.43
CA ASN A 798 -9.69 -69.16 -2.58
C ASN A 798 -9.73 -67.66 -2.96
N ALA A 799 -8.58 -67.00 -3.14
CA ALA A 799 -8.48 -65.61 -3.58
C ALA A 799 -8.89 -65.45 -5.06
N LYS A 800 -9.24 -64.22 -5.47
CA LYS A 800 -9.62 -63.90 -6.84
C LYS A 800 -8.85 -62.69 -7.38
N LEU A 801 -8.05 -62.92 -8.41
CA LEU A 801 -7.36 -61.87 -9.16
C LEU A 801 -7.91 -61.75 -10.58
N CYS A 802 -8.36 -60.55 -10.98
CA CYS A 802 -8.67 -60.19 -12.35
C CYS A 802 -7.60 -59.20 -12.84
N LEU A 803 -6.83 -59.58 -13.86
CA LEU A 803 -5.69 -58.82 -14.35
C LEU A 803 -5.88 -58.34 -15.80
N GLN A 804 -5.82 -57.02 -15.99
CA GLN A 804 -5.60 -56.38 -17.29
C GLN A 804 -4.10 -56.06 -17.43
N LEU A 805 -3.36 -56.86 -18.19
CA LEU A 805 -1.92 -56.70 -18.39
C LEU A 805 -1.60 -56.41 -19.87
N GLY A 806 -1.19 -55.18 -20.19
CA GLY A 806 -0.90 -54.79 -21.58
C GLY A 806 0.06 -53.61 -21.73
N SER A 807 0.78 -53.55 -22.85
CA SER A 807 1.66 -52.44 -23.23
C SER A 807 2.76 -52.11 -22.22
N ASN A 808 3.28 -53.11 -21.49
CA ASN A 808 4.44 -52.93 -20.62
C ASN A 808 5.72 -53.38 -21.32
N THR A 809 6.87 -52.87 -20.89
CA THR A 809 8.20 -53.33 -21.33
C THR A 809 8.93 -53.94 -20.16
N SER A 810 9.40 -55.18 -20.31
CA SER A 810 10.35 -55.84 -19.41
C SER A 810 11.41 -56.53 -20.24
N ASN A 811 12.68 -56.38 -19.86
CA ASN A 811 13.79 -57.16 -20.44
C ASN A 811 13.96 -58.54 -19.75
N SER A 812 12.98 -58.94 -18.93
CA SER A 812 12.87 -60.21 -18.24
C SER A 812 11.45 -60.77 -18.42
N ASP A 813 10.96 -61.64 -17.52
CA ASP A 813 9.71 -62.39 -17.70
C ASP A 813 8.51 -61.75 -16.97
N PHE A 814 7.33 -61.91 -17.56
CA PHE A 814 6.03 -61.72 -16.91
C PHE A 814 5.54 -63.07 -16.37
N LYS A 815 5.64 -63.28 -15.06
CA LYS A 815 5.31 -64.55 -14.37
C LYS A 815 3.91 -64.50 -13.77
N LEU A 816 2.97 -65.27 -14.33
CA LEU A 816 1.59 -65.36 -13.81
C LEU A 816 1.39 -66.73 -13.17
N THR A 817 0.96 -66.78 -11.91
CA THR A 817 0.81 -68.04 -11.16
C THR A 817 -0.53 -68.12 -10.45
N GLN A 818 -1.26 -69.21 -10.71
CA GLN A 818 -2.47 -69.61 -10.02
C GLN A 818 -2.22 -70.94 -9.30
N THR A 819 -2.58 -71.03 -8.02
CA THR A 819 -2.51 -72.27 -7.24
C THR A 819 -3.79 -72.54 -6.47
N ASP A 820 -3.97 -73.78 -6.04
CA ASP A 820 -5.08 -74.21 -5.18
C ASP A 820 -6.45 -73.92 -5.82
N SER A 821 -7.49 -73.72 -5.01
CA SER A 821 -8.86 -73.38 -5.41
C SER A 821 -9.07 -71.90 -5.75
N SER A 822 -8.00 -71.13 -6.01
CA SER A 822 -8.10 -69.72 -6.35
C SER A 822 -8.61 -69.46 -7.78
N THR A 823 -9.06 -68.24 -8.06
CA THR A 823 -9.54 -67.82 -9.39
C THR A 823 -8.61 -66.77 -10.00
N PHE A 824 -8.06 -67.04 -11.18
CA PHE A 824 -7.29 -66.07 -11.98
C PHE A 824 -8.03 -65.74 -13.27
N GLN A 825 -8.50 -64.50 -13.41
CA GLN A 825 -9.10 -63.95 -14.62
C GLN A 825 -8.10 -63.03 -15.33
N VAL A 826 -8.06 -63.07 -16.66
CA VAL A 826 -7.12 -62.26 -17.46
C VAL A 826 -7.75 -61.82 -18.78
N GLU A 827 -7.46 -60.60 -19.21
CA GLU A 827 -7.85 -60.09 -20.54
C GLU A 827 -6.84 -60.57 -21.59
N ASN A 828 -7.02 -61.78 -22.15
CA ASN A 828 -6.00 -62.43 -23.00
C ASN A 828 -5.59 -61.61 -24.22
N THR A 829 -6.53 -60.85 -24.79
CA THR A 829 -6.32 -60.02 -25.99
C THR A 829 -5.23 -58.96 -25.80
N LEU A 830 -4.90 -58.59 -24.56
CA LEU A 830 -3.90 -57.58 -24.25
C LEU A 830 -2.51 -58.15 -23.95
N LEU A 831 -2.40 -59.45 -23.65
CA LEU A 831 -1.12 -60.05 -23.22
C LEU A 831 -0.02 -59.89 -24.28
N GLY A 832 -0.37 -60.03 -25.56
CA GLY A 832 0.57 -59.88 -26.69
C GLY A 832 1.06 -58.45 -26.95
N THR A 833 0.51 -57.46 -26.25
CA THR A 833 0.96 -56.06 -26.38
C THR A 833 2.17 -55.73 -25.48
N ASN A 834 2.58 -56.66 -24.60
CA ASN A 834 3.75 -56.48 -23.74
C ASN A 834 5.04 -56.85 -24.50
N THR A 835 6.12 -56.11 -24.25
CA THR A 835 7.48 -56.45 -24.71
C THR A 835 8.19 -57.25 -23.62
N GLY A 836 8.38 -58.55 -23.84
CA GLY A 836 8.92 -59.54 -22.89
C GLY A 836 8.16 -60.87 -23.00
N THR A 837 8.54 -61.90 -22.23
CA THR A 837 7.91 -63.22 -22.31
C THR A 837 6.84 -63.39 -21.22
N VAL A 838 5.62 -63.78 -21.59
CA VAL A 838 4.55 -64.10 -20.62
C VAL A 838 4.52 -65.59 -20.32
N ASN A 839 4.75 -65.95 -19.05
CA ASN A 839 4.88 -67.31 -18.56
C ASN A 839 3.74 -67.65 -17.56
N PRO A 840 2.57 -68.09 -18.05
CA PRO A 840 1.45 -68.49 -17.21
C PRO A 840 1.62 -69.90 -16.62
N LYS A 841 1.31 -70.07 -15.33
CA LYS A 841 1.29 -71.36 -14.61
C LYS A 841 -0.01 -71.51 -13.82
N GLY A 842 -0.82 -72.52 -14.14
CA GLY A 842 -2.12 -72.78 -13.52
C GLY A 842 -3.27 -72.66 -14.51
N THR A 843 -4.50 -72.56 -14.02
CA THR A 843 -5.70 -72.40 -14.87
C THR A 843 -6.14 -70.94 -14.89
N PHE A 844 -6.32 -70.38 -16.09
CA PHE A 844 -6.69 -68.99 -16.30
C PHE A 844 -8.04 -68.89 -17.03
N ILE A 845 -8.88 -67.95 -16.61
CA ILE A 845 -10.18 -67.66 -17.22
C ILE A 845 -10.04 -66.42 -18.08
N ASP A 846 -10.23 -66.56 -19.39
CA ASP A 846 -10.30 -65.42 -20.30
C ASP A 846 -11.56 -64.60 -20.05
N VAL A 847 -11.43 -63.28 -20.05
CA VAL A 847 -12.55 -62.34 -19.88
C VAL A 847 -12.48 -61.23 -20.93
N PRO A 848 -13.62 -60.62 -21.31
CA PRO A 848 -13.62 -59.51 -22.27
C PRO A 848 -12.74 -58.35 -21.83
N GLN A 849 -12.17 -57.64 -22.81
CA GLN A 849 -11.40 -56.42 -22.54
C GLN A 849 -12.24 -55.40 -21.74
N GLY A 850 -11.66 -54.84 -20.68
CA GLY A 850 -12.34 -53.93 -19.75
C GLY A 850 -13.02 -54.61 -18.55
N ALA A 851 -13.01 -55.94 -18.47
CA ALA A 851 -13.60 -56.67 -17.34
C ALA A 851 -12.72 -56.63 -16.07
N CYS A 852 -11.40 -56.64 -16.22
CA CYS A 852 -10.44 -56.57 -15.12
C CYS A 852 -9.92 -55.16 -14.86
N GLY A 853 -10.08 -54.28 -15.84
CA GLY A 853 -9.55 -52.92 -15.83
C GLY A 853 -10.21 -51.97 -14.82
N PHE A 854 -9.48 -50.89 -14.57
CA PHE A 854 -9.97 -49.65 -14.00
C PHE A 854 -10.61 -48.84 -15.16
N PRO A 855 -11.87 -48.37 -15.07
CA PRO A 855 -12.54 -47.66 -16.17
C PRO A 855 -11.78 -46.41 -16.64
#